data_AF-A0A9X8M575-F1
#
_entry.id   AF-A0A9X8M575-F1
#
_cell.length_a   1.000
_cell.length_b   1.000
_cell.length_c   1.000
_cell.angle_alpha   90.00
_cell.angle_beta   90.00
_cell.angle_gamma   90.00
#
_symmetry.space_group_name_H-M   'P 1'
#
loop_
_entity.id
_entity.type
_entity.pdbx_description
1 polymer ?
#
loop_
_entity_poly.entity_id
_entity_poly.type
_entity_poly.pdbx_seq_one_letter_code
_entity_poly.pdbx_strand_id
1 'polypeptide(L)'
;MKILNKRKKIGRICLASTIMFTQLSTLDALSSTAYAIEDNQEIKLLLQSEKNKAQVDEEIVLRIMELKKTGDKVEIVVPEGMEFDEEATKVLNERNGTSERIRLIENAVIQIEKNSQSKALDVVRLSVKGKRPGTYKFETKLKQENQEVQSKINPIVHITENTMVKGTFEEKKSDIIHQSDKEEKSEKNVGIHNEEGTGLKEGRIEENKKHVVKQKETTQVEIEKIIDSEKTHVEEVKNEEIVSNEIATIENVEERLENQEVKHAVVNGTVDVYDDKTFREALNDKNVSKINIKNNFTVNHPAYGFLTFPVRSDLVIEGNGHTVDFGGLCGIFTATVANKMNLTIQNINILGSNWYGPFRMDAPANSNSAVIKYENLSYIGPQLTCSYNADVIFAGKLNVQSVEKYTSLDGKSILTTGTDTQQNVEATNVKFLEGTHYTGSTKKSAVFGLFNGGTVDVGKDAIIDVSASDTGGENPQAVIVTQGQFIIHDGAKVNVNTTSTSNRGGIRVEGTNSGITVKKNAELNINTKGNLGYNALYLGPSANLKVADSAKLTVKSENTSTSTQASVYAGNGSSFIIGEKSTFDVHSDGTGSKNLIYIGTNAKFQFANAERVNLALDNSHASSRLIYMYGVSGVLDVDVQRVKAWKNGVSIDDDDKPSYIWNPMYGMQVKYNYSDVREAVGNSLTEKVQNDFRENFRTQNFKRVLFEYIPNVAVSIDKLTDNQNKENSHIITGVTNPGALVRLSGDDAIPSPTIDSSDINISEKYHVVADSEGKYSFTLPKGKYLTAGNTVKAFSYLNGKFAESKTIVKDETAPEKPTLEEPIKDISEKFQGKAEPNSFVHIYSEDVLIGSVKADANGVYTFVIPEEKRPLVPGTKYYVTATDAAGNVSEKSDLVSVKDTMPPTANPVTQVIKIGDDLSGNAKDYVTNVNDNAGISDSNLSYKVTKKPDVSKIGYVEAEVTITDAAGNATKVIVPVFIKDDRVTIGNEAALQARDFVSVVDDVPADVEQLKQFILKEAEVKAWELPVGADVTKEVQIVDIGGLTNQIGDYTVALKVKDVERKIKVSVIGGNLELIDVPQSISFGNVKVQSREKVFNRSGMKGKLIVSDKRKDKTEWQVYVKQTSPLMNTDNDILPDSIIYSTNGIDTVLNEQSYLVTTHTSTNNEDVLFDWKDDEGIRLRVTSGPNIKVNKSYKGELEWTLTNAPI
;
A
#
# COMPACT_ATOMS: atom_id res chain seq x y z
N MET A 1 16.70 -7.45 -62.97
CA MET A 1 16.52 -7.10 -64.41
C MET A 1 15.43 -6.04 -64.49
N LYS A 2 15.62 -4.96 -65.28
CA LYS A 2 14.70 -3.79 -65.42
C LYS A 2 14.53 -2.93 -64.12
N ILE A 3 14.55 -1.59 -64.09
CA ILE A 3 14.00 -0.47 -64.93
C ILE A 3 12.55 -0.15 -64.49
N LEU A 4 12.16 1.07 -64.05
CA LEU A 4 12.89 2.35 -63.87
C LEU A 4 12.06 3.45 -63.15
N ASN A 5 12.72 4.48 -62.60
CA ASN A 5 12.22 5.87 -62.42
C ASN A 5 11.05 6.13 -61.42
N LYS A 6 10.82 7.36 -60.90
CA LYS A 6 11.45 8.69 -61.15
C LYS A 6 11.38 9.59 -59.89
N ARG A 7 12.55 10.10 -59.43
CA ARG A 7 12.95 11.54 -59.27
C ARG A 7 11.93 12.55 -58.69
N LYS A 8 12.30 13.55 -57.87
CA LYS A 8 13.56 14.36 -57.75
C LYS A 8 13.58 15.05 -56.35
N LYS A 9 14.70 15.13 -55.61
CA LYS A 9 15.67 16.28 -55.46
C LYS A 9 15.07 17.60 -54.91
N ILE A 10 15.72 18.45 -54.10
CA ILE A 10 17.07 18.57 -53.44
C ILE A 10 16.95 19.68 -52.35
N GLY A 11 17.74 19.83 -51.27
CA GLY A 11 18.89 19.06 -50.74
C GLY A 11 20.15 19.90 -50.44
N ARG A 12 20.85 19.66 -49.31
CA ARG A 12 22.27 20.00 -49.01
C ARG A 12 22.72 19.18 -47.76
N ILE A 13 23.90 18.56 -47.58
CA ILE A 13 25.28 18.71 -48.10
C ILE A 13 26.01 19.91 -47.47
N CYS A 14 27.17 19.82 -46.79
CA CYS A 14 28.02 18.69 -46.33
C CYS A 14 28.97 19.22 -45.21
N LEU A 15 29.98 18.54 -44.63
CA LEU A 15 30.65 17.24 -44.90
C LEU A 15 31.07 16.55 -43.56
N ALA A 16 32.22 15.88 -43.50
CA ALA A 16 32.80 15.22 -42.32
C ALA A 16 34.35 15.20 -42.39
N SER A 17 35.02 14.82 -41.29
CA SER A 17 36.40 14.31 -41.28
C SER A 17 36.56 13.22 -40.20
N THR A 18 37.49 12.28 -40.40
CA THR A 18 37.53 11.00 -39.68
C THR A 18 38.96 10.57 -39.38
N ILE A 19 39.25 10.13 -38.14
CA ILE A 19 40.51 9.48 -37.74
C ILE A 19 40.16 8.29 -36.80
N MET A 20 40.96 7.22 -36.84
CA MET A 20 40.67 5.94 -36.18
C MET A 20 41.19 5.82 -34.74
N PHE A 21 40.63 4.86 -34.00
CA PHE A 21 41.18 4.32 -32.74
C PHE A 21 42.62 3.80 -32.91
N THR A 22 43.50 4.04 -31.94
CA THR A 22 44.00 3.02 -30.99
C THR A 22 45.14 3.54 -30.10
N GLN A 23 44.90 3.65 -28.79
CA GLN A 23 45.78 3.11 -27.72
C GLN A 23 45.09 3.23 -26.36
N LEU A 24 45.43 2.32 -25.43
CA LEU A 24 44.95 2.33 -24.04
C LEU A 24 45.93 3.10 -23.15
N SER A 25 45.39 3.94 -22.24
CA SER A 25 46.07 4.33 -21.00
C SER A 25 45.05 4.53 -19.87
N THR A 26 45.23 3.76 -18.79
CA THR A 26 44.98 4.08 -17.37
C THR A 26 44.09 5.30 -17.04
N LEU A 27 42.92 5.16 -16.40
CA LEU A 27 42.64 4.64 -15.03
C LEU A 27 42.98 5.65 -13.92
N ASP A 28 42.04 6.57 -13.65
CA ASP A 28 42.03 7.38 -12.42
C ASP A 28 41.58 6.53 -11.23
N ALA A 29 42.51 6.22 -10.33
CA ALA A 29 42.24 5.49 -9.10
C ALA A 29 42.86 6.22 -7.89
N LEU A 30 42.02 6.95 -7.13
CA LEU A 30 42.39 7.54 -5.84
C LEU A 30 41.32 7.24 -4.78
N SER A 31 41.45 6.07 -4.17
CA SER A 31 40.88 5.73 -2.86
C SER A 31 41.80 4.70 -2.21
N SER A 32 42.64 5.15 -1.28
CA SER A 32 43.80 4.39 -0.80
C SER A 32 43.49 3.60 0.47
N THR A 33 43.25 2.30 0.35
CA THR A 33 43.47 1.33 1.43
C THR A 33 43.74 -0.04 0.81
N ALA A 34 44.68 -0.82 1.35
CA ALA A 34 45.15 -2.06 0.71
C ALA A 34 45.46 -3.19 1.70
N TYR A 35 45.18 -4.42 1.26
CA TYR A 35 45.52 -5.72 1.84
C TYR A 35 44.96 -6.11 3.21
N ALA A 36 43.93 -6.95 3.16
CA ALA A 36 44.16 -8.38 3.42
C ALA A 36 43.45 -9.21 2.32
N ILE A 37 44.05 -10.31 1.87
CA ILE A 37 43.38 -11.31 1.03
C ILE A 37 43.12 -12.53 1.91
N GLU A 38 41.87 -12.70 2.32
CA GLU A 38 41.36 -14.00 2.79
C GLU A 38 40.33 -14.49 1.76
N ASP A 39 40.68 -15.58 1.08
CA ASP A 39 39.98 -16.08 -0.11
C ASP A 39 38.77 -16.97 0.26
N ASN A 40 37.84 -16.42 1.04
CA ASN A 40 36.60 -17.11 1.46
C ASN A 40 35.46 -16.16 1.88
N GLN A 41 35.11 -15.18 1.05
CA GLN A 41 34.01 -14.25 1.38
C GLN A 41 32.62 -14.79 1.05
N GLU A 42 31.78 -14.90 2.09
CA GLU A 42 30.32 -14.97 1.96
C GLU A 42 29.78 -13.86 1.05
N ILE A 43 28.76 -14.15 0.24
CA ILE A 43 28.05 -13.11 -0.52
C ILE A 43 27.27 -12.23 0.47
N LYS A 44 27.74 -11.01 0.69
CA LYS A 44 27.11 -10.03 1.59
C LYS A 44 26.34 -8.99 0.78
N LEU A 45 25.04 -9.20 0.62
CA LEU A 45 24.13 -8.12 0.24
C LEU A 45 24.04 -7.13 1.40
N LEU A 46 24.35 -5.86 1.14
CA LEU A 46 24.35 -4.79 2.14
C LEU A 46 23.22 -3.81 1.85
N LEU A 47 22.23 -3.75 2.74
CA LEU A 47 21.20 -2.72 2.77
C LEU A 47 21.50 -1.71 3.89
N GLN A 48 21.49 -0.42 3.57
CA GLN A 48 21.66 0.67 4.53
C GLN A 48 20.55 1.72 4.32
N SER A 49 20.15 2.42 5.38
CA SER A 49 19.37 3.66 5.24
C SER A 49 20.32 4.85 5.25
N GLU A 50 20.01 5.90 4.48
CA GLU A 50 20.69 7.20 4.59
C GLU A 50 20.35 7.92 5.91
N LYS A 51 19.23 7.56 6.57
CA LYS A 51 18.88 8.04 7.92
C LYS A 51 18.12 7.01 8.74
N ASN A 52 18.47 6.90 10.02
CA ASN A 52 17.86 5.94 10.96
C ASN A 52 16.73 6.59 11.80
N LYS A 53 16.43 7.87 11.57
CA LYS A 53 15.30 8.61 12.13
C LYS A 53 14.68 9.50 11.04
N ALA A 54 13.36 9.65 11.06
CA ALA A 54 12.61 10.53 10.16
C ALA A 54 11.24 10.88 10.78
N GLN A 55 10.54 11.86 10.23
CA GLN A 55 9.13 12.18 10.56
C GLN A 55 8.15 11.40 9.69
N VAL A 56 6.86 11.42 10.06
CA VAL A 56 5.78 10.94 9.20
C VAL A 56 5.77 11.70 7.86
N ASP A 57 5.61 10.96 6.76
CA ASP A 57 5.71 11.39 5.36
C ASP A 57 7.08 11.93 4.89
N GLU A 58 8.11 11.92 5.76
CA GLU A 58 9.47 12.32 5.38
C GLU A 58 10.17 11.22 4.56
N GLU A 59 10.77 11.62 3.43
CA GLU A 59 11.37 10.71 2.45
C GLU A 59 12.70 10.10 2.91
N ILE A 60 12.82 8.78 2.91
CA ILE A 60 13.98 8.01 3.36
C ILE A 60 14.56 7.23 2.17
N VAL A 61 15.86 7.40 1.91
CA VAL A 61 16.56 6.64 0.88
C VAL A 61 17.27 5.43 1.49
N LEU A 62 16.97 4.24 0.97
CA LEU A 62 17.69 3.00 1.25
C LEU A 62 18.72 2.74 0.13
N ARG A 63 19.96 2.37 0.48
CA ARG A 63 21.03 2.00 -0.46
C ARG A 63 21.31 0.50 -0.42
N ILE A 64 21.43 -0.10 -1.61
CA ILE A 64 21.79 -1.52 -1.81
C ILE A 64 23.17 -1.58 -2.46
N MET A 65 24.06 -2.42 -1.95
CA MET A 65 25.45 -2.52 -2.41
C MET A 65 25.95 -3.98 -2.54
N GLU A 66 26.98 -4.15 -3.39
CA GLU A 66 27.84 -5.35 -3.53
C GLU A 66 27.26 -6.64 -4.16
N LEU A 67 26.41 -6.56 -5.19
CA LEU A 67 25.96 -7.74 -5.95
C LEU A 67 26.88 -8.06 -7.14
N LYS A 68 27.70 -9.12 -7.02
CA LYS A 68 28.81 -9.44 -7.92
C LYS A 68 28.60 -10.66 -8.86
N LYS A 69 27.42 -11.27 -8.90
CA LYS A 69 27.08 -12.43 -9.77
C LYS A 69 25.88 -12.15 -10.70
N THR A 70 25.65 -13.03 -11.66
CA THR A 70 24.65 -12.94 -12.75
C THR A 70 23.53 -13.95 -12.57
N GLY A 71 22.27 -13.47 -12.56
CA GLY A 71 21.05 -14.27 -12.41
C GLY A 71 20.17 -13.81 -11.24
N ASP A 72 20.80 -13.23 -10.22
CA ASP A 72 20.22 -12.88 -8.93
C ASP A 72 19.03 -11.90 -9.02
N LYS A 73 17.94 -12.19 -8.29
CA LYS A 73 16.88 -11.22 -7.96
C LYS A 73 16.97 -10.81 -6.49
N VAL A 74 16.72 -9.53 -6.22
CA VAL A 74 16.59 -9.01 -4.85
C VAL A 74 15.13 -8.71 -4.58
N GLU A 75 14.60 -9.22 -3.47
CA GLU A 75 13.26 -8.95 -2.97
C GLU A 75 13.38 -8.30 -1.58
N ILE A 76 12.81 -7.11 -1.42
CA ILE A 76 12.84 -6.34 -0.16
C ILE A 76 11.41 -6.13 0.33
N VAL A 77 11.12 -6.58 1.54
CA VAL A 77 9.80 -6.41 2.16
C VAL A 77 9.72 -5.00 2.75
N VAL A 78 8.75 -4.21 2.29
CA VAL A 78 8.39 -2.92 2.89
C VAL A 78 7.55 -3.21 4.14
N PRO A 79 7.96 -2.76 5.34
CA PRO A 79 7.19 -2.99 6.56
C PRO A 79 5.80 -2.35 6.52
N GLU A 80 4.80 -3.00 7.13
CA GLU A 80 3.45 -2.45 7.23
C GLU A 80 3.49 -1.08 7.94
N GLY A 81 2.99 -0.02 7.29
CA GLY A 81 3.08 1.36 7.75
C GLY A 81 4.19 2.20 7.11
N MET A 82 5.03 1.60 6.26
CA MET A 82 5.86 2.29 5.26
C MET A 82 5.19 2.26 3.88
N GLU A 83 5.44 3.30 3.08
CA GLU A 83 5.09 3.40 1.65
C GLU A 83 6.37 3.40 0.81
N PHE A 84 6.31 2.86 -0.41
CA PHE A 84 7.38 2.93 -1.42
C PHE A 84 7.03 3.98 -2.47
N ASP A 85 7.95 4.91 -2.74
CA ASP A 85 7.78 5.93 -3.77
C ASP A 85 8.50 5.49 -5.05
N GLU A 86 7.73 4.94 -6.00
CA GLU A 86 8.26 4.35 -7.23
C GLU A 86 8.83 5.42 -8.19
N GLU A 87 8.22 6.60 -8.28
CA GLU A 87 8.67 7.67 -9.18
C GLU A 87 9.92 8.38 -8.62
N ALA A 88 9.98 8.66 -7.31
CA ALA A 88 11.19 9.16 -6.68
C ALA A 88 12.33 8.13 -6.74
N THR A 89 12.02 6.84 -6.53
CA THR A 89 12.99 5.73 -6.72
C THR A 89 13.52 5.70 -8.15
N LYS A 90 12.67 5.85 -9.15
CA LYS A 90 13.05 5.91 -10.56
C LYS A 90 13.98 7.09 -10.85
N VAL A 91 13.65 8.30 -10.38
CA VAL A 91 14.52 9.49 -10.48
C VAL A 91 15.88 9.25 -9.82
N LEU A 92 15.92 8.66 -8.62
CA LEU A 92 17.16 8.32 -7.91
C LEU A 92 18.06 7.28 -8.62
N ASN A 93 17.55 6.60 -9.66
CA ASN A 93 18.28 5.61 -10.45
C ASN A 93 18.30 5.90 -11.97
N GLU A 94 17.85 7.07 -12.45
CA GLU A 94 17.81 7.41 -13.90
C GLU A 94 19.15 7.25 -14.63
N ARG A 95 20.27 7.31 -13.89
CA ARG A 95 21.63 7.14 -14.42
C ARG A 95 22.28 5.79 -14.07
N ASN A 96 21.56 4.88 -13.41
CA ASN A 96 22.05 3.56 -13.02
C ASN A 96 21.77 2.52 -14.12
N GLY A 97 22.73 2.34 -15.03
CA GLY A 97 22.62 1.39 -16.15
C GLY A 97 22.64 -0.10 -15.75
N THR A 98 22.81 -0.44 -14.47
CA THR A 98 23.02 -1.84 -14.03
C THR A 98 21.76 -2.57 -13.56
N SER A 99 20.68 -1.86 -13.25
CA SER A 99 19.35 -2.43 -12.98
C SER A 99 18.51 -2.43 -14.25
N GLU A 100 17.82 -3.54 -14.54
CA GLU A 100 16.86 -3.62 -15.67
C GLU A 100 15.48 -3.12 -15.24
N ARG A 101 15.04 -3.52 -14.04
CA ARG A 101 13.75 -3.12 -13.45
C ARG A 101 13.87 -2.98 -11.92
N ILE A 102 13.22 -1.95 -11.40
CA ILE A 102 12.85 -1.79 -9.99
C ILE A 102 11.33 -1.59 -10.01
N ARG A 103 10.59 -2.36 -9.22
CA ARG A 103 9.13 -2.27 -9.14
C ARG A 103 8.59 -2.76 -7.82
N LEU A 104 7.40 -2.31 -7.43
CA LEU A 104 6.61 -3.01 -6.42
C LEU A 104 5.93 -4.24 -7.04
N ILE A 105 5.86 -5.34 -6.30
CA ILE A 105 5.04 -6.52 -6.62
C ILE A 105 4.07 -6.82 -5.46
N GLU A 106 3.21 -7.82 -5.63
CA GLU A 106 2.19 -8.21 -4.65
C GLU A 106 2.75 -8.35 -3.22
N ASN A 107 1.94 -7.94 -2.23
CA ASN A 107 2.28 -7.94 -0.80
C ASN A 107 3.48 -7.05 -0.40
N ALA A 108 3.57 -5.85 -0.98
CA ALA A 108 4.51 -4.79 -0.60
C ALA A 108 6.00 -5.20 -0.68
N VAL A 109 6.34 -6.08 -1.63
CA VAL A 109 7.72 -6.47 -1.91
C VAL A 109 8.25 -5.62 -3.06
N ILE A 110 9.38 -4.94 -2.85
CA ILE A 110 10.13 -4.28 -3.92
C ILE A 110 11.02 -5.33 -4.57
N GLN A 111 10.83 -5.58 -5.87
CA GLN A 111 11.64 -6.49 -6.65
C GLN A 111 12.61 -5.71 -7.54
N ILE A 112 13.90 -6.08 -7.48
CA ILE A 112 14.96 -5.52 -8.31
C ILE A 112 15.56 -6.63 -9.17
N GLU A 113 15.57 -6.39 -10.48
CA GLU A 113 16.14 -7.28 -11.49
C GLU A 113 17.39 -6.62 -12.09
N LYS A 114 18.54 -7.29 -12.02
CA LYS A 114 19.80 -6.78 -12.61
C LYS A 114 19.74 -6.84 -14.14
N ASN A 115 20.25 -5.81 -14.80
CA ASN A 115 20.45 -5.77 -16.25
C ASN A 115 21.28 -6.98 -16.70
N SER A 116 20.72 -7.76 -17.61
CA SER A 116 21.31 -8.97 -18.19
C SER A 116 22.71 -8.78 -18.80
N GLN A 117 23.05 -7.57 -19.24
CA GLN A 117 24.38 -7.22 -19.76
C GLN A 117 25.40 -6.79 -18.68
N SER A 118 24.95 -6.52 -17.45
CA SER A 118 25.79 -5.94 -16.38
C SER A 118 26.42 -7.00 -15.49
N LYS A 119 27.75 -6.92 -15.30
CA LYS A 119 28.50 -7.91 -14.48
C LYS A 119 28.14 -7.84 -12.99
N ALA A 120 28.00 -6.63 -12.45
CA ALA A 120 27.56 -6.36 -11.08
C ALA A 120 26.34 -5.44 -11.07
N LEU A 121 25.65 -5.34 -9.93
CA LEU A 121 24.70 -4.25 -9.64
C LEU A 121 25.49 -3.10 -8.99
N ASP A 122 25.35 -1.90 -9.54
CA ASP A 122 25.80 -0.66 -8.92
C ASP A 122 24.87 -0.23 -7.77
N VAL A 123 25.20 0.85 -7.06
CA VAL A 123 24.43 1.31 -5.90
C VAL A 123 22.99 1.72 -6.28
N VAL A 124 22.04 0.81 -6.09
CA VAL A 124 20.61 1.07 -6.23
C VAL A 124 20.09 1.82 -5.00
N ARG A 125 19.26 2.83 -5.24
CA ARG A 125 18.58 3.64 -4.22
C ARG A 125 17.08 3.35 -4.23
N LEU A 126 16.43 3.20 -3.09
CA LEU A 126 14.97 3.07 -2.99
C LEU A 126 14.43 4.18 -2.09
N SER A 127 13.37 4.85 -2.51
CA SER A 127 12.66 5.86 -1.72
C SER A 127 11.48 5.24 -0.98
N VAL A 128 11.41 5.46 0.33
CA VAL A 128 10.33 4.99 1.21
C VAL A 128 9.91 6.07 2.21
N LYS A 129 8.66 6.07 2.67
CA LYS A 129 8.09 7.06 3.59
C LYS A 129 7.32 6.39 4.72
N GLY A 130 7.53 6.83 5.97
CA GLY A 130 6.76 6.34 7.11
C GLY A 130 5.39 7.00 7.20
N LYS A 131 4.30 6.24 7.10
CA LYS A 131 2.91 6.75 7.20
C LYS A 131 2.37 6.84 8.62
N ARG A 132 3.04 6.21 9.58
CA ARG A 132 2.69 6.23 11.00
C ARG A 132 3.96 6.31 11.85
N PRO A 133 3.89 6.82 13.10
CA PRO A 133 4.99 6.74 14.04
C PRO A 133 5.26 5.27 14.40
N GLY A 134 6.54 4.90 14.55
CA GLY A 134 6.91 3.52 14.83
C GLY A 134 8.40 3.24 14.65
N THR A 135 8.78 1.98 14.83
CA THR A 135 10.14 1.49 14.55
C THR A 135 10.05 0.38 13.51
N TYR A 136 10.60 0.64 12.33
CA TYR A 136 10.43 -0.21 11.15
C TYR A 136 11.76 -0.85 10.76
N LYS A 137 11.74 -2.16 10.54
CA LYS A 137 12.91 -2.99 10.20
C LYS A 137 12.71 -3.56 8.80
N PHE A 138 13.51 -3.13 7.83
CA PHE A 138 13.42 -3.64 6.46
C PHE A 138 14.03 -5.02 6.34
N GLU A 139 13.37 -5.95 5.65
CA GLU A 139 13.87 -7.32 5.47
C GLU A 139 14.23 -7.59 4.01
N THR A 140 15.41 -8.16 3.77
CA THR A 140 15.94 -8.42 2.44
C THR A 140 16.13 -9.92 2.20
N LYS A 141 15.70 -10.37 1.02
CA LYS A 141 15.86 -11.72 0.53
C LYS A 141 16.62 -11.70 -0.79
N LEU A 142 17.74 -12.42 -0.84
CA LEU A 142 18.43 -12.72 -2.08
C LEU A 142 17.93 -14.06 -2.63
N LYS A 143 17.46 -14.05 -3.87
CA LYS A 143 16.85 -15.21 -4.53
C LYS A 143 17.77 -15.69 -5.66
N GLN A 144 18.57 -16.70 -5.35
CA GLN A 144 19.41 -17.42 -6.31
C GLN A 144 18.76 -18.75 -6.68
N GLU A 145 19.23 -19.40 -7.75
CA GLU A 145 18.62 -20.60 -8.33
C GLU A 145 18.62 -21.81 -7.36
N ASN A 146 17.54 -21.89 -6.56
CA ASN A 146 17.27 -22.87 -5.49
C ASN A 146 18.02 -22.67 -4.15
N GLN A 147 18.46 -21.45 -3.81
CA GLN A 147 18.81 -21.10 -2.41
C GLN A 147 18.30 -19.70 -2.02
N GLU A 148 17.67 -19.59 -0.84
CA GLU A 148 17.41 -18.30 -0.16
C GLU A 148 18.63 -17.92 0.68
N VAL A 149 19.09 -16.67 0.55
CA VAL A 149 20.12 -16.08 1.43
C VAL A 149 19.55 -14.82 2.08
N GLN A 150 19.49 -14.82 3.42
CA GLN A 150 19.10 -13.65 4.22
C GLN A 150 20.31 -12.75 4.48
N SER A 151 20.13 -11.42 4.49
CA SER A 151 21.22 -10.52 4.86
C SER A 151 21.47 -10.51 6.37
N LYS A 152 22.71 -10.19 6.77
CA LYS A 152 23.08 -10.00 8.19
C LYS A 152 22.77 -8.59 8.73
N ILE A 153 22.28 -7.66 7.90
CA ILE A 153 22.04 -6.26 8.27
C ILE A 153 20.72 -5.76 7.69
N ASN A 154 19.68 -5.77 8.53
CA ASN A 154 18.38 -5.19 8.25
C ASN A 154 18.34 -3.78 8.89
N PRO A 155 18.29 -2.68 8.12
CA PRO A 155 18.28 -1.33 8.69
C PRO A 155 16.98 -1.07 9.45
N ILE A 156 17.13 -0.37 10.57
CA ILE A 156 16.03 0.06 11.45
C ILE A 156 15.86 1.57 11.30
N VAL A 157 14.65 2.00 10.99
CA VAL A 157 14.27 3.42 10.88
C VAL A 157 13.17 3.72 11.88
N HIS A 158 13.41 4.71 12.73
CA HIS A 158 12.42 5.21 13.68
C HIS A 158 11.66 6.39 13.06
N ILE A 159 10.34 6.26 12.93
CA ILE A 159 9.45 7.33 12.49
C ILE A 159 8.84 7.99 13.73
N THR A 160 9.03 9.30 13.88
CA THR A 160 8.41 10.09 14.95
C THR A 160 7.14 10.79 14.45
N GLU A 161 6.23 11.11 15.38
CA GLU A 161 5.11 11.99 15.07
C GLU A 161 5.62 13.34 14.57
N ASN A 162 4.93 13.90 13.57
CA ASN A 162 5.12 15.28 13.14
C ASN A 162 4.77 16.23 14.28
N THR A 163 5.74 16.49 15.17
CA THR A 163 5.66 17.46 16.25
C THR A 163 5.61 18.86 15.67
N MET A 164 4.40 19.26 15.27
CA MET A 164 4.00 20.64 15.03
C MET A 164 4.16 21.42 16.35
N VAL A 165 5.38 21.88 16.60
CA VAL A 165 5.70 22.78 17.71
C VAL A 165 4.89 24.06 17.48
N LYS A 166 3.77 24.20 18.19
CA LYS A 166 3.07 25.49 18.36
C LYS A 166 3.94 26.40 19.23
N GLY A 167 5.04 26.87 18.63
CA GLY A 167 5.94 27.86 19.20
C GLY A 167 5.22 29.18 19.36
N THR A 168 4.65 29.41 20.53
CA THR A 168 4.12 30.71 20.94
C THR A 168 5.30 31.61 21.31
N PHE A 169 5.87 32.28 20.31
CA PHE A 169 6.74 33.42 20.54
C PHE A 169 5.92 34.71 20.45
N GLU A 170 5.81 35.41 21.58
CA GLU A 170 5.36 36.80 21.61
C GLU A 170 6.48 37.71 21.08
N GLU A 171 6.50 38.00 19.77
CA GLU A 171 7.23 39.17 19.29
C GLU A 171 6.40 40.44 19.59
N LYS A 172 6.71 41.07 20.73
CA LYS A 172 6.20 42.41 21.02
C LYS A 172 6.89 43.43 20.12
N LYS A 173 6.08 44.15 19.34
CA LYS A 173 6.47 45.28 18.50
C LYS A 173 7.42 46.26 19.21
N SER A 174 8.40 46.75 18.45
CA SER A 174 8.95 48.10 18.60
C SER A 174 9.08 48.74 17.22
N ASP A 175 8.03 49.45 16.78
CA ASP A 175 8.02 50.15 15.50
C ASP A 175 8.93 51.40 15.53
N ILE A 176 9.97 51.48 14.69
CA ILE A 176 10.59 52.76 14.28
C ILE A 176 10.72 52.82 12.74
N ILE A 177 9.59 53.17 12.13
CA ILE A 177 9.44 54.18 11.08
C ILE A 177 10.70 54.55 10.27
N HIS A 178 10.64 54.32 8.97
CA HIS A 178 11.02 55.35 8.00
C HIS A 178 9.88 55.56 6.99
N GLN A 179 9.37 56.79 6.91
CA GLN A 179 8.43 57.24 5.88
C GLN A 179 9.20 57.37 4.54
N SER A 180 8.74 56.93 3.35
CA SER A 180 7.42 56.81 2.70
C SER A 180 7.02 58.03 1.86
N ASP A 181 6.93 57.83 0.55
CA ASP A 181 6.03 58.48 -0.43
C ASP A 181 5.99 57.56 -1.67
N LYS A 182 4.94 57.37 -2.49
CA LYS A 182 3.79 58.19 -2.94
C LYS A 182 4.10 59.32 -3.94
N GLU A 183 4.26 58.94 -5.21
CA GLU A 183 3.70 59.72 -6.33
C GLU A 183 2.48 58.98 -6.91
N GLU A 184 1.30 59.60 -6.80
CA GLU A 184 0.20 59.43 -7.77
C GLU A 184 -0.49 60.78 -7.94
N LYS A 185 -0.84 61.17 -9.17
CA LYS A 185 -1.15 62.57 -9.53
C LYS A 185 -2.64 62.82 -9.75
N SER A 186 -3.24 63.71 -8.96
CA SER A 186 -4.48 64.41 -9.34
C SER A 186 -4.64 65.80 -8.67
N GLU A 187 -4.16 66.81 -9.42
CA GLU A 187 -4.75 68.15 -9.62
C GLU A 187 -5.26 69.08 -8.47
N LYS A 188 -4.82 70.35 -8.59
CA LYS A 188 -5.54 71.63 -8.33
C LYS A 188 -5.69 72.15 -6.88
N ASN A 189 -4.94 73.23 -6.62
CA ASN A 189 -5.39 74.61 -6.31
C ASN A 189 -6.79 74.79 -5.66
N VAL A 190 -7.01 75.70 -4.68
CA VAL A 190 -6.55 77.12 -4.65
C VAL A 190 -6.31 77.64 -3.22
N GLY A 191 -5.08 78.09 -2.92
CA GLY A 191 -4.73 79.48 -2.57
C GLY A 191 -5.14 80.19 -1.25
N ILE A 192 -4.32 81.20 -0.93
CA ILE A 192 -4.62 82.49 -0.25
C ILE A 192 -4.38 82.59 1.29
N HIS A 193 -3.17 83.12 1.60
CA HIS A 193 -2.83 84.22 2.53
C HIS A 193 -3.13 84.22 4.05
N ASN A 194 -2.01 84.34 4.80
CA ASN A 194 -1.65 85.45 5.71
C ASN A 194 -1.87 85.41 7.25
N GLU A 195 -0.72 85.44 7.93
CA GLU A 195 -0.24 86.49 8.87
C GLU A 195 -0.53 86.45 10.40
N GLU A 196 0.33 87.21 11.08
CA GLU A 196 0.28 87.76 12.45
C GLU A 196 0.22 86.82 13.66
N GLY A 197 1.43 86.47 14.13
CA GLY A 197 1.71 86.10 15.52
C GLY A 197 1.79 87.27 16.50
N THR A 198 2.39 87.03 17.69
CA THR A 198 2.95 87.97 18.71
C THR A 198 3.37 87.14 19.94
N GLY A 199 4.01 87.68 20.99
CA GLY A 199 4.28 86.86 22.20
C GLY A 199 4.99 87.48 23.42
N LEU A 200 6.28 87.83 23.30
CA LEU A 200 7.12 88.57 24.28
C LEU A 200 7.43 87.97 25.70
N LYS A 201 8.75 87.79 25.98
CA LYS A 201 9.48 88.16 27.23
C LYS A 201 9.16 87.39 28.56
N GLU A 202 9.87 87.49 29.71
CA GLU A 202 11.07 88.23 30.20
C GLU A 202 11.74 87.49 31.42
N GLY A 203 12.82 88.01 32.06
CA GLY A 203 13.04 87.77 33.54
C GLY A 203 14.34 87.13 34.11
N ARG A 204 15.45 87.89 34.12
CA ARG A 204 16.78 87.71 34.78
C ARG A 204 16.95 87.21 36.27
N ILE A 205 18.16 86.65 36.55
CA ILE A 205 19.10 86.82 37.73
C ILE A 205 19.13 85.84 38.95
N GLU A 206 20.27 85.12 39.03
CA GLU A 206 21.28 84.76 40.09
C GLU A 206 21.08 84.68 41.64
N GLU A 207 21.73 83.62 42.19
CA GLU A 207 22.67 83.53 43.35
C GLU A 207 22.32 83.16 44.84
N ASN A 208 23.19 82.27 45.38
CA ASN A 208 23.78 82.19 46.74
C ASN A 208 23.21 81.40 47.97
N LYS A 209 23.72 80.16 48.11
CA LYS A 209 24.50 79.59 49.26
C LYS A 209 23.98 79.64 50.73
N LYS A 210 23.61 78.45 51.27
CA LYS A 210 24.24 77.69 52.42
C LYS A 210 23.23 76.65 52.99
N HIS A 211 23.50 75.49 53.62
CA HIS A 211 24.63 74.57 53.93
C HIS A 211 24.40 74.03 55.37
N VAL A 212 24.65 72.74 55.69
CA VAL A 212 24.56 72.26 57.11
C VAL A 212 24.25 70.74 57.39
N VAL A 213 25.28 69.88 57.50
CA VAL A 213 25.43 68.62 58.32
C VAL A 213 24.72 67.27 57.99
N LYS A 214 25.54 66.32 57.48
CA LYS A 214 25.82 64.87 57.82
C LYS A 214 24.73 63.93 58.41
N GLN A 215 24.76 62.59 58.29
CA GLN A 215 25.83 61.55 58.17
C GLN A 215 25.36 60.38 57.24
N LYS A 216 26.15 59.42 56.72
CA LYS A 216 27.60 59.04 56.72
C LYS A 216 27.85 58.21 55.41
N GLU A 217 28.85 58.53 54.56
CA GLU A 217 30.21 57.94 54.46
C GLU A 217 30.29 56.50 53.86
N THR A 218 31.22 56.09 52.97
CA THR A 218 32.10 56.68 51.89
C THR A 218 33.09 55.58 51.45
N THR A 219 33.61 55.38 50.23
CA THR A 219 33.38 55.80 48.81
C THR A 219 34.06 54.68 47.93
N GLN A 220 34.58 54.74 46.68
CA GLN A 220 34.87 55.77 45.67
C GLN A 220 35.05 55.14 44.26
N VAL A 221 35.17 55.96 43.20
CA VAL A 221 35.40 55.58 41.78
C VAL A 221 36.28 56.68 41.10
N GLU A 222 36.67 56.51 39.82
CA GLU A 222 37.12 57.56 38.85
C GLU A 222 38.57 58.13 38.98
N ILE A 223 39.28 58.65 37.95
CA ILE A 223 39.14 58.62 36.45
C ILE A 223 40.52 58.85 35.75
N GLU A 224 40.54 58.68 34.42
CA GLU A 224 41.65 58.80 33.44
C GLU A 224 42.48 60.11 33.41
N LYS A 225 43.72 60.04 32.84
CA LYS A 225 44.27 61.12 31.97
C LYS A 225 45.43 60.67 31.05
N ILE A 226 45.95 61.62 30.24
CA ILE A 226 46.61 61.41 28.94
C ILE A 226 48.13 61.69 28.94
N ILE A 227 48.86 60.88 28.15
CA ILE A 227 50.17 61.04 27.47
C ILE A 227 50.92 62.38 27.62
N ASP A 228 52.20 62.33 28.06
CA ASP A 228 53.37 62.77 27.25
C ASP A 228 54.70 62.11 27.77
N SER A 229 55.88 62.63 27.40
CA SER A 229 57.08 61.84 27.09
C SER A 229 58.39 62.23 27.83
N GLU A 230 59.53 61.77 27.28
CA GLU A 230 60.94 62.04 27.61
C GLU A 230 61.65 61.26 28.74
N LYS A 231 62.99 61.31 28.71
CA LYS A 231 63.95 60.53 29.54
C LYS A 231 64.84 61.48 30.36
N THR A 232 65.34 61.05 31.53
CA THR A 232 66.79 60.76 31.79
C THR A 232 67.15 60.62 33.30
N HIS A 233 68.33 60.00 33.54
CA HIS A 233 69.23 60.13 34.71
C HIS A 233 68.77 59.70 36.12
N VAL A 234 69.03 58.41 36.42
CA VAL A 234 70.11 57.95 37.32
C VAL A 234 70.76 58.98 38.25
N GLU A 235 70.74 58.72 39.57
CA GLU A 235 71.97 58.57 40.38
C GLU A 235 71.70 57.71 41.65
N GLU A 236 72.76 57.16 42.25
CA GLU A 236 72.72 56.29 43.43
C GLU A 236 72.88 57.09 44.76
N VAL A 237 72.65 56.45 45.91
CA VAL A 237 73.69 56.22 46.93
C VAL A 237 73.19 55.26 48.03
N LYS A 238 74.14 54.52 48.61
CA LYS A 238 73.94 53.44 49.60
C LYS A 238 73.72 53.97 51.03
N ASN A 239 73.28 53.08 51.92
CA ASN A 239 74.19 52.67 53.01
C ASN A 239 73.87 51.27 53.56
N GLU A 240 74.86 50.68 54.21
CA GLU A 240 74.86 49.35 54.83
C GLU A 240 74.51 49.46 56.33
N GLU A 241 74.15 48.35 56.99
CA GLU A 241 74.93 47.88 58.17
C GLU A 241 74.55 46.51 58.75
N ILE A 242 75.59 45.84 59.27
CA ILE A 242 75.64 44.88 60.41
C ILE A 242 75.19 43.40 60.19
N VAL A 243 75.91 42.53 60.91
CA VAL A 243 76.02 41.07 60.81
C VAL A 243 75.73 40.42 62.17
N SER A 244 75.26 39.16 62.20
CA SER A 244 75.42 38.29 63.38
C SER A 244 75.66 36.82 62.97
N ASN A 245 76.49 36.11 63.74
CA ASN A 245 77.26 34.93 63.34
C ASN A 245 76.58 33.55 63.55
N GLU A 246 77.23 32.53 62.96
CA GLU A 246 77.33 31.11 63.39
C GLU A 246 76.04 30.25 63.31
N ILE A 247 76.09 28.96 62.93
CA ILE A 247 77.07 27.88 63.23
C ILE A 247 77.58 27.16 61.96
N ALA A 248 78.72 26.45 62.07
CA ALA A 248 79.37 25.72 60.97
C ALA A 248 79.49 24.19 61.22
N THR A 249 80.09 23.46 60.25
CA THR A 249 80.22 21.98 60.13
C THR A 249 78.92 21.28 59.70
N ILE A 250 78.94 20.19 58.91
CA ILE A 250 80.00 19.21 58.60
C ILE A 250 80.35 19.17 57.09
N GLU A 251 81.56 18.72 56.76
CA GLU A 251 82.12 18.61 55.41
C GLU A 251 81.70 17.33 54.64
N ASN A 252 81.84 17.40 53.31
CA ASN A 252 82.09 16.31 52.35
C ASN A 252 81.49 14.90 52.57
N VAL A 253 80.55 14.55 51.70
CA VAL A 253 80.53 13.23 51.03
C VAL A 253 80.56 13.47 49.52
N GLU A 254 81.48 12.81 48.83
CA GLU A 254 81.66 12.90 47.38
C GLU A 254 80.74 11.94 46.61
N GLU A 255 80.53 12.25 45.32
CA GLU A 255 80.23 11.30 44.24
C GLU A 255 78.92 10.46 44.23
N ARG A 256 78.60 9.98 43.01
CA ARG A 256 77.73 8.82 42.69
C ARG A 256 76.27 8.85 43.16
N LEU A 257 75.47 9.62 42.41
CA LEU A 257 74.27 9.06 41.78
C LEU A 257 74.26 9.28 40.25
N GLU A 258 75.41 9.04 39.60
CA GLU A 258 75.34 8.38 38.30
C GLU A 258 74.73 6.98 38.47
N ASN A 259 74.05 6.49 37.43
CA ASN A 259 73.47 5.15 37.37
C ASN A 259 72.39 4.84 38.43
N GLN A 260 71.29 5.60 38.38
CA GLN A 260 70.03 4.88 38.13
C GLN A 260 69.73 4.90 36.64
N GLU A 261 69.80 3.72 36.01
CA GLU A 261 68.99 3.46 34.81
C GLU A 261 67.52 3.56 35.24
N VAL A 262 66.92 4.75 35.13
CA VAL A 262 65.47 4.81 34.91
C VAL A 262 65.25 4.20 33.53
N LYS A 263 65.02 2.89 33.49
CA LYS A 263 64.43 2.22 32.34
C LYS A 263 63.02 2.76 32.21
N HIS A 264 62.91 3.87 31.47
CA HIS A 264 61.64 4.48 31.08
C HIS A 264 60.80 3.38 30.45
N ALA A 265 59.85 2.85 31.22
CA ALA A 265 59.14 1.65 30.84
C ALA A 265 58.30 1.99 29.60
N VAL A 266 58.61 1.35 28.48
CA VAL A 266 57.86 1.51 27.23
C VAL A 266 56.53 0.77 27.37
N VAL A 267 55.59 1.40 28.08
CA VAL A 267 54.27 0.84 28.37
C VAL A 267 53.45 0.92 27.09
N ASN A 268 53.19 -0.24 26.48
CA ASN A 268 52.42 -0.37 25.23
C ASN A 268 52.96 0.53 24.09
N GLY A 269 54.28 0.64 23.95
CA GLY A 269 54.93 1.48 22.93
C GLY A 269 54.98 2.99 23.27
N THR A 270 54.42 3.40 24.40
CA THR A 270 54.41 4.82 24.83
C THR A 270 55.53 5.11 25.82
N VAL A 271 56.15 6.28 25.70
CA VAL A 271 57.15 6.81 26.65
C VAL A 271 56.89 8.29 26.95
N ASP A 272 57.10 8.67 28.21
CA ASP A 272 56.97 10.04 28.69
C ASP A 272 58.37 10.71 28.73
N VAL A 273 58.47 11.95 28.21
CA VAL A 273 59.72 12.67 27.94
C VAL A 273 59.70 14.06 28.58
N TYR A 274 60.83 14.44 29.20
CA TYR A 274 60.95 15.64 30.04
C TYR A 274 62.08 16.58 29.59
N ASP A 275 63.05 16.07 28.84
CA ASP A 275 64.27 16.76 28.42
C ASP A 275 64.84 16.21 27.10
N ASP A 276 65.90 16.87 26.61
CA ASP A 276 66.67 16.48 25.42
C ASP A 276 67.19 15.02 25.45
N LYS A 277 67.67 14.55 26.62
CA LYS A 277 68.25 13.21 26.75
C LYS A 277 67.17 12.15 26.57
N THR A 278 66.10 12.25 27.35
CA THR A 278 64.94 11.35 27.28
C THR A 278 64.26 11.41 25.91
N PHE A 279 64.23 12.58 25.26
CA PHE A 279 63.71 12.72 23.89
C PHE A 279 64.56 11.97 22.86
N ARG A 280 65.90 12.15 22.87
CA ARG A 280 66.79 11.48 21.90
C ARG A 280 66.90 9.98 22.16
N GLU A 281 66.83 9.53 23.42
CA GLU A 281 66.71 8.10 23.77
C GLU A 281 65.41 7.50 23.23
N ALA A 282 64.26 8.16 23.44
CA ALA A 282 62.96 7.73 22.93
C ALA A 282 62.90 7.71 21.38
N LEU A 283 63.47 8.70 20.71
CA LEU A 283 63.57 8.72 19.24
C LEU A 283 64.41 7.54 18.71
N ASN A 284 65.42 7.11 19.46
CA ASN A 284 66.33 6.03 19.05
C ASN A 284 65.82 4.60 19.35
N ASP A 285 64.80 4.42 20.20
CA ASP A 285 64.19 3.09 20.41
C ASP A 285 63.11 2.79 19.35
N LYS A 286 63.42 1.88 18.43
CA LYS A 286 62.48 1.37 17.41
C LYS A 286 61.15 0.81 17.95
N ASN A 287 61.07 0.46 19.25
CA ASN A 287 59.87 -0.09 19.88
C ASN A 287 58.92 1.00 20.42
N VAL A 288 59.36 2.26 20.46
CA VAL A 288 58.53 3.41 20.85
C VAL A 288 57.69 3.86 19.65
N SER A 289 56.36 3.77 19.80
CA SER A 289 55.37 4.27 18.84
C SER A 289 54.71 5.58 19.27
N LYS A 290 54.77 5.95 20.56
CA LYS A 290 54.34 7.28 21.04
C LYS A 290 55.33 7.90 22.03
N ILE A 291 55.67 9.16 21.79
CA ILE A 291 56.42 10.03 22.70
C ILE A 291 55.45 11.10 23.25
N ASN A 292 55.30 11.20 24.56
CA ASN A 292 54.55 12.27 25.22
C ASN A 292 55.53 13.28 25.84
N ILE A 293 55.54 14.52 25.35
CA ILE A 293 56.28 15.63 25.96
C ILE A 293 55.55 16.08 27.23
N LYS A 294 56.29 16.33 28.32
CA LYS A 294 55.77 16.71 29.65
C LYS A 294 56.28 18.05 30.18
N ASN A 295 57.23 18.67 29.47
CA ASN A 295 57.85 19.93 29.86
C ASN A 295 58.37 20.66 28.62
N ASN A 296 58.63 21.95 28.74
CA ASN A 296 59.34 22.72 27.72
C ASN A 296 60.85 22.48 27.85
N PHE A 297 61.56 22.20 26.76
CA PHE A 297 63.02 22.01 26.79
C PHE A 297 63.70 22.38 25.47
N THR A 298 65.01 22.65 25.56
CA THR A 298 65.90 22.85 24.41
C THR A 298 66.71 21.58 24.14
N VAL A 299 66.79 21.18 22.88
CA VAL A 299 67.56 20.05 22.35
C VAL A 299 69.04 20.44 22.32
N ASN A 300 69.78 20.08 23.37
CA ASN A 300 71.17 20.50 23.59
C ASN A 300 72.17 19.77 22.69
N HIS A 301 72.22 20.13 21.41
CA HIS A 301 73.25 19.69 20.48
C HIS A 301 74.34 20.77 20.28
N PRO A 302 75.64 20.47 20.49
CA PRO A 302 76.71 21.49 20.56
C PRO A 302 77.14 22.08 19.21
N ALA A 303 76.51 21.69 18.09
CA ALA A 303 76.80 22.21 16.76
C ALA A 303 75.57 22.12 15.83
N TYR A 304 75.61 22.85 14.73
CA TYR A 304 74.73 22.60 13.58
C TYR A 304 74.93 21.18 13.06
N GLY A 305 73.85 20.44 12.82
CA GLY A 305 73.95 19.09 12.30
C GLY A 305 72.62 18.35 12.22
N PHE A 306 72.71 17.08 11.88
CA PHE A 306 71.58 16.15 11.84
C PHE A 306 71.92 14.88 12.61
N LEU A 307 70.89 14.23 13.17
CA LEU A 307 70.98 12.89 13.73
C LEU A 307 70.00 11.97 13.00
N THR A 308 70.49 10.82 12.54
CA THR A 308 69.65 9.80 11.91
C THR A 308 69.06 8.88 12.96
N PHE A 309 67.75 8.69 12.94
CA PHE A 309 67.01 7.81 13.85
C PHE A 309 66.45 6.59 13.11
N PRO A 310 66.23 5.45 13.79
CA PRO A 310 65.72 4.24 13.16
C PRO A 310 64.26 4.40 12.70
N VAL A 311 63.97 3.88 11.50
CA VAL A 311 62.60 3.82 10.98
C VAL A 311 61.77 2.74 11.66
N ARG A 312 60.47 3.03 11.76
CA ARG A 312 59.39 2.23 12.36
C ARG A 312 58.10 2.61 11.64
N SER A 313 57.09 1.73 11.64
CA SER A 313 55.88 1.96 10.81
C SER A 313 55.18 3.28 11.16
N ASP A 314 55.07 3.58 12.46
CA ASP A 314 54.32 4.71 12.98
C ASP A 314 55.04 5.29 14.21
N LEU A 315 55.11 6.62 14.29
CA LEU A 315 55.56 7.36 15.47
C LEU A 315 54.65 8.58 15.69
N VAL A 316 54.13 8.74 16.90
CA VAL A 316 53.41 9.93 17.34
C VAL A 316 54.24 10.71 18.35
N ILE A 317 54.56 11.96 18.06
CA ILE A 317 55.13 12.92 19.00
C ILE A 317 54.01 13.84 19.46
N GLU A 318 53.60 13.66 20.72
CA GLU A 318 52.53 14.39 21.39
C GLU A 318 53.12 15.49 22.26
N GLY A 319 52.93 16.75 21.85
CA GLY A 319 53.46 17.90 22.57
C GLY A 319 52.71 18.28 23.84
N ASN A 320 51.44 17.87 24.00
CA ASN A 320 50.56 18.29 25.11
C ASN A 320 50.50 19.82 25.35
N GLY A 321 50.78 20.63 24.33
CA GLY A 321 50.87 22.10 24.38
C GLY A 321 52.26 22.66 24.69
N HIS A 322 53.24 21.83 25.01
CA HIS A 322 54.61 22.24 25.34
C HIS A 322 55.39 22.81 24.16
N THR A 323 56.48 23.52 24.48
CA THR A 323 57.45 24.05 23.52
C THR A 323 58.73 23.24 23.51
N VAL A 324 59.14 22.72 22.36
CA VAL A 324 60.45 22.09 22.15
C VAL A 324 61.27 22.96 21.21
N ASP A 325 62.46 23.37 21.67
CA ASP A 325 63.41 24.16 20.88
C ASP A 325 64.50 23.24 20.33
N PHE A 326 64.51 23.03 19.02
CA PHE A 326 65.45 22.13 18.35
C PHE A 326 66.84 22.75 18.13
N GLY A 327 66.99 24.06 18.34
CA GLY A 327 68.24 24.77 18.05
C GLY A 327 68.75 24.46 16.64
N GLY A 328 70.03 24.09 16.54
CA GLY A 328 70.68 23.71 15.28
C GLY A 328 70.51 22.26 14.84
N LEU A 329 69.66 21.44 15.48
CA LEU A 329 69.49 20.02 15.14
C LEU A 329 68.34 19.77 14.16
N CYS A 330 68.55 18.83 13.22
CA CYS A 330 67.50 18.16 12.46
C CYS A 330 67.47 16.65 12.78
N GLY A 331 66.29 16.08 13.04
CA GLY A 331 66.10 14.62 13.12
C GLY A 331 65.76 14.02 11.75
N ILE A 332 66.59 13.11 11.25
CA ILE A 332 66.41 12.46 9.94
C ILE A 332 65.91 11.02 10.11
N PHE A 333 64.87 10.67 9.36
CA PHE A 333 64.43 9.28 9.17
C PHE A 333 64.55 8.89 7.69
N THR A 334 65.16 7.74 7.39
CA THR A 334 65.39 7.28 6.01
C THR A 334 64.55 6.04 5.71
N ALA A 335 63.36 6.25 5.16
CA ALA A 335 62.40 5.21 4.81
C ALA A 335 62.77 4.49 3.50
N THR A 336 62.20 3.31 3.30
CA THR A 336 62.41 2.46 2.11
C THR A 336 61.11 1.78 1.71
N VAL A 337 61.03 1.24 0.48
CA VAL A 337 59.84 0.51 -0.01
C VAL A 337 59.45 -0.66 0.91
N ALA A 338 60.43 -1.30 1.55
CA ALA A 338 60.21 -2.39 2.51
C ALA A 338 59.96 -1.91 3.95
N ASN A 339 60.59 -0.81 4.38
CA ASN A 339 60.46 -0.23 5.72
C ASN A 339 59.91 1.19 5.58
N LYS A 340 58.58 1.30 5.53
CA LYS A 340 57.85 2.57 5.49
C LYS A 340 57.82 3.22 6.88
N MET A 341 57.56 4.53 6.90
CA MET A 341 57.34 5.27 8.14
C MET A 341 56.30 6.38 8.00
N ASN A 342 55.43 6.47 9.01
CA ASN A 342 54.51 7.57 9.26
C ASN A 342 54.96 8.31 10.54
N LEU A 343 55.18 9.62 10.45
CA LEU A 343 55.54 10.47 11.57
C LEU A 343 54.41 11.47 11.84
N THR A 344 53.74 11.37 12.97
CA THR A 344 52.78 12.39 13.43
C THR A 344 53.41 13.25 14.51
N ILE A 345 53.32 14.57 14.36
CA ILE A 345 53.82 15.58 15.30
C ILE A 345 52.63 16.50 15.63
N GLN A 346 52.13 16.42 16.86
CA GLN A 346 50.84 17.01 17.21
C GLN A 346 50.84 17.80 18.53
N ASN A 347 49.97 18.81 18.61
CA ASN A 347 49.69 19.61 19.81
C ASN A 347 50.98 20.21 20.43
N ILE A 348 51.82 20.84 19.62
CA ILE A 348 53.19 21.23 20.00
C ILE A 348 53.59 22.61 19.47
N ASN A 349 54.40 23.34 20.23
CA ASN A 349 55.11 24.53 19.77
C ASN A 349 56.57 24.17 19.47
N ILE A 350 57.09 24.56 18.31
CA ILE A 350 58.45 24.22 17.88
C ILE A 350 59.23 25.49 17.54
N LEU A 351 60.43 25.59 18.10
CA LEU A 351 61.46 26.55 17.67
C LEU A 351 62.59 25.77 17.00
N GLY A 352 63.28 26.37 16.01
CA GLY A 352 64.41 25.73 15.36
C GLY A 352 65.19 26.67 14.43
N SER A 353 66.49 26.45 14.30
CA SER A 353 67.36 27.25 13.41
C SER A 353 67.82 26.49 12.17
N ASN A 354 67.78 25.15 12.19
CA ASN A 354 68.30 24.28 11.13
C ASN A 354 67.53 24.41 9.80
N TRP A 355 68.25 24.55 8.69
CA TRP A 355 67.67 24.69 7.34
C TRP A 355 66.83 23.49 6.90
N TYR A 356 67.07 22.27 7.38
CA TYR A 356 66.25 21.11 7.04
C TYR A 356 64.94 21.02 7.86
N GLY A 357 64.75 21.93 8.81
CA GLY A 357 63.69 21.91 9.82
C GLY A 357 63.98 20.96 11.00
N PRO A 358 63.09 20.93 12.01
CA PRO A 358 63.21 20.04 13.17
C PRO A 358 63.26 18.55 12.78
N PHE A 359 62.53 18.16 11.73
CA PHE A 359 62.49 16.80 11.21
C PHE A 359 62.51 16.77 9.68
N ARG A 360 63.21 15.78 9.13
CA ARG A 360 63.29 15.46 7.70
C ARG A 360 63.04 13.96 7.48
N MET A 361 62.29 13.65 6.43
CA MET A 361 62.10 12.27 5.96
C MET A 361 62.65 12.10 4.54
N ASP A 362 63.64 11.23 4.43
CA ASP A 362 64.19 10.77 3.16
C ASP A 362 63.57 9.43 2.76
N ALA A 363 63.31 9.25 1.47
CA ALA A 363 62.82 8.03 0.87
C ALA A 363 63.25 7.95 -0.61
N PRO A 364 63.11 6.80 -1.29
CA PRO A 364 63.16 6.75 -2.75
C PRO A 364 62.03 7.62 -3.34
N ALA A 365 62.32 8.38 -4.40
CA ALA A 365 61.32 9.23 -5.06
C ALA A 365 60.10 8.41 -5.53
N ASN A 366 58.91 8.99 -5.42
CA ASN A 366 57.63 8.42 -5.88
C ASN A 366 57.30 7.03 -5.29
N SER A 367 57.79 6.75 -4.07
CA SER A 367 57.65 5.43 -3.42
C SER A 367 56.52 5.33 -2.38
N ASN A 368 55.86 6.45 -2.04
CA ASN A 368 54.82 6.59 -1.02
C ASN A 368 55.19 5.82 0.27
N SER A 369 56.44 5.98 0.72
CA SER A 369 57.05 5.23 1.82
C SER A 369 57.39 6.09 3.05
N ALA A 370 57.24 7.40 2.94
CA ALA A 370 57.44 8.37 4.02
C ALA A 370 56.26 9.34 4.07
N VAL A 371 55.70 9.56 5.26
CA VAL A 371 54.62 10.52 5.51
C VAL A 371 54.90 11.29 6.80
N ILE A 372 54.80 12.62 6.77
CA ILE A 372 54.80 13.47 7.97
C ILE A 372 53.42 14.10 8.14
N LYS A 373 52.74 13.88 9.27
CA LYS A 373 51.54 14.62 9.67
C LYS A 373 51.91 15.66 10.74
N TYR A 374 51.55 16.91 10.50
CA TYR A 374 51.61 18.00 11.48
C TYR A 374 50.19 18.41 11.89
N GLU A 375 49.92 18.52 13.19
CA GLU A 375 48.58 18.81 13.71
C GLU A 375 48.59 19.74 14.93
N ASN A 376 47.75 20.77 14.95
CA ASN A 376 47.64 21.71 16.08
C ASN A 376 49.01 22.27 16.54
N LEU A 377 49.72 22.95 15.64
CA LEU A 377 51.16 23.21 15.76
C LEU A 377 51.52 24.67 15.46
N SER A 378 52.43 25.24 16.25
CA SER A 378 53.11 26.49 15.89
C SER A 378 54.60 26.23 15.65
N TYR A 379 55.15 26.80 14.58
CA TYR A 379 56.58 26.73 14.26
C TYR A 379 57.17 28.10 13.98
N ILE A 380 58.38 28.32 14.49
CA ILE A 380 59.20 29.52 14.24
C ILE A 380 60.64 29.07 13.95
N GLY A 381 61.14 29.34 12.74
CA GLY A 381 62.49 28.93 12.29
C GLY A 381 62.78 29.35 10.85
N PRO A 382 63.64 28.66 10.08
CA PRO A 382 63.78 28.91 8.63
C PRO A 382 62.73 28.16 7.79
N GLN A 383 62.60 26.86 8.03
CA GLN A 383 61.89 25.87 7.20
C GLN A 383 61.29 24.82 8.13
N LEU A 384 60.03 24.42 7.95
CA LEU A 384 59.40 23.38 8.78
C LEU A 384 59.87 21.97 8.40
N THR A 385 60.11 21.71 7.11
CA THR A 385 60.53 20.38 6.63
C THR A 385 61.18 20.45 5.25
N CYS A 386 62.31 19.77 5.12
CA CYS A 386 63.02 19.50 3.86
C CYS A 386 62.88 18.00 3.50
N SER A 387 61.69 17.57 3.07
CA SER A 387 61.34 16.14 2.90
C SER A 387 60.85 15.81 1.49
N TYR A 388 61.68 16.12 0.49
CA TYR A 388 61.40 16.01 -0.96
C TYR A 388 60.62 14.76 -1.43
N ASN A 389 60.88 13.61 -0.81
CA ASN A 389 60.34 12.30 -1.22
C ASN A 389 59.29 11.75 -0.23
N ALA A 390 58.72 12.61 0.61
CA ALA A 390 57.66 12.28 1.57
C ALA A 390 56.38 13.08 1.31
N ASP A 391 55.23 12.53 1.71
CA ASP A 391 53.97 13.26 1.73
C ASP A 391 53.82 14.03 3.07
N VAL A 392 53.43 15.30 3.00
CA VAL A 392 53.19 16.13 4.19
C VAL A 392 51.69 16.38 4.35
N ILE A 393 51.15 15.99 5.51
CA ILE A 393 49.74 16.12 5.87
C ILE A 393 49.60 17.18 6.96
N PHE A 394 48.65 18.09 6.79
CA PHE A 394 48.33 19.14 7.75
C PHE A 394 46.90 18.96 8.28
N ALA A 395 46.72 19.13 9.60
CA ALA A 395 45.44 18.95 10.28
C ALA A 395 45.23 19.95 11.42
N GLY A 396 43.97 20.28 11.73
CA GLY A 396 43.65 21.21 12.82
C GLY A 396 44.17 22.63 12.55
N LYS A 397 44.75 23.30 13.55
CA LYS A 397 45.24 24.68 13.43
C LYS A 397 46.78 24.75 13.36
N LEU A 398 47.33 25.42 12.36
CA LEU A 398 48.78 25.56 12.16
C LEU A 398 49.21 27.01 11.94
N ASN A 399 50.35 27.38 12.53
CA ASN A 399 51.00 28.69 12.35
C ASN A 399 52.49 28.48 12.10
N VAL A 400 52.98 28.73 10.89
CA VAL A 400 54.32 28.27 10.45
C VAL A 400 55.11 29.44 9.86
N GLN A 401 55.99 30.04 10.66
CA GLN A 401 56.63 31.33 10.34
C GLN A 401 58.13 31.18 10.08
N SER A 402 58.57 31.44 8.85
CA SER A 402 59.99 31.60 8.53
C SER A 402 60.50 32.97 8.97
N VAL A 403 61.47 33.02 9.88
CA VAL A 403 62.00 34.27 10.48
C VAL A 403 63.52 34.22 10.62
N GLU A 404 64.23 35.30 10.26
CA GLU A 404 65.72 35.37 10.29
C GLU A 404 66.35 35.18 11.68
N LYS A 405 65.54 35.28 12.73
CA LYS A 405 65.89 35.01 14.12
C LYS A 405 64.65 34.73 14.97
N TYR A 406 64.82 33.91 16.00
CA TYR A 406 63.82 33.73 17.06
C TYR A 406 64.44 33.95 18.45
N THR A 407 63.62 33.90 19.49
CA THR A 407 64.07 33.91 20.89
C THR A 407 63.91 32.49 21.45
N SER A 408 65.01 31.88 21.88
CA SER A 408 65.04 30.54 22.48
C SER A 408 64.34 30.52 23.84
N LEU A 409 64.04 29.32 24.34
CA LEU A 409 63.49 29.09 25.69
C LEU A 409 64.39 29.63 26.82
N ASP A 410 65.69 29.79 26.57
CA ASP A 410 66.64 30.39 27.52
C ASP A 410 66.80 31.92 27.38
N GLY A 411 65.99 32.54 26.51
CA GLY A 411 66.00 33.98 26.25
C GLY A 411 67.03 34.46 25.22
N LYS A 412 67.89 33.59 24.67
CA LYS A 412 68.88 33.99 23.64
C LYS A 412 68.20 34.26 22.31
N SER A 413 68.65 35.30 21.60
CA SER A 413 68.29 35.51 20.20
C SER A 413 69.13 34.58 19.32
N ILE A 414 68.49 33.59 18.70
CA ILE A 414 69.13 32.62 17.82
C ILE A 414 68.92 33.05 16.36
N LEU A 415 70.01 33.11 15.59
CA LEU A 415 69.98 33.30 14.13
C LEU A 415 69.61 31.97 13.45
N THR A 416 68.68 32.03 12.51
CA THR A 416 68.32 30.90 11.63
C THR A 416 69.23 30.89 10.41
N THR A 417 69.65 29.71 9.93
CA THR A 417 70.41 29.62 8.68
C THR A 417 69.50 29.50 7.46
N GLY A 418 69.85 30.18 6.38
CA GLY A 418 69.20 29.99 5.09
C GLY A 418 67.80 30.59 4.97
N THR A 419 67.35 31.46 5.87
CA THR A 419 66.05 32.16 5.74
C THR A 419 65.91 33.04 4.49
N ASP A 420 67.01 33.29 3.78
CA ASP A 420 67.02 33.96 2.49
C ASP A 420 67.21 33.04 1.28
N THR A 421 67.33 31.73 1.52
CA THR A 421 67.40 30.69 0.49
C THR A 421 66.25 29.70 0.60
N GLN A 422 65.90 29.24 1.79
CA GLN A 422 65.04 28.08 2.04
C GLN A 422 63.54 28.35 1.95
N GLN A 423 62.82 27.31 1.55
CA GLN A 423 61.36 27.24 1.52
C GLN A 423 60.79 26.93 2.92
N ASN A 424 59.48 27.09 3.13
CA ASN A 424 58.87 26.67 4.41
C ASN A 424 58.53 25.16 4.42
N VAL A 425 58.00 24.64 3.32
CA VAL A 425 57.69 23.21 3.15
C VAL A 425 58.19 22.73 1.79
N GLU A 426 59.10 21.76 1.81
CA GLU A 426 59.44 20.92 0.66
C GLU A 426 58.96 19.49 0.90
N ALA A 427 58.21 18.96 -0.06
CA ALA A 427 57.58 17.65 0.00
C ALA A 427 57.35 17.08 -1.40
N THR A 428 56.93 15.81 -1.49
CA THR A 428 56.30 15.27 -2.69
C THR A 428 54.89 15.85 -2.80
N ASN A 429 53.95 15.44 -1.94
CA ASN A 429 52.60 16.02 -1.90
C ASN A 429 52.37 16.80 -0.59
N VAL A 430 51.48 17.78 -0.65
CA VAL A 430 50.93 18.47 0.54
C VAL A 430 49.44 18.26 0.58
N LYS A 431 48.92 17.72 1.69
CA LYS A 431 47.49 17.49 1.90
C LYS A 431 47.00 18.17 3.16
N PHE A 432 46.04 19.07 3.04
CA PHE A 432 45.30 19.62 4.18
C PHE A 432 44.04 18.78 4.38
N LEU A 433 43.78 18.34 5.61
CA LEU A 433 42.54 17.61 5.93
C LEU A 433 41.34 18.57 6.01
N GLU A 434 40.12 18.01 6.03
CA GLU A 434 38.89 18.77 6.17
C GLU A 434 38.91 19.67 7.42
N GLY A 435 38.52 20.94 7.26
CA GLY A 435 38.53 21.95 8.34
C GLY A 435 39.93 22.38 8.82
N THR A 436 41.02 22.09 8.10
CA THR A 436 42.37 22.52 8.49
C THR A 436 42.53 24.04 8.32
N HIS A 437 43.03 24.72 9.35
CA HIS A 437 43.37 26.15 9.32
C HIS A 437 44.89 26.31 9.32
N TYR A 438 45.50 26.62 8.17
CA TYR A 438 46.96 26.79 8.03
C TYR A 438 47.31 28.26 7.75
N THR A 439 48.17 28.84 8.58
CA THR A 439 48.81 30.13 8.30
C THR A 439 50.32 29.93 8.11
N GLY A 440 50.88 30.39 6.99
CA GLY A 440 52.31 30.26 6.69
C GLY A 440 52.93 31.50 6.04
N SER A 441 54.17 31.83 6.43
CA SER A 441 54.88 33.01 5.91
C SER A 441 56.35 32.74 5.60
N THR A 442 56.82 33.17 4.43
CA THR A 442 58.25 33.16 4.06
C THR A 442 58.81 34.57 3.83
N LYS A 443 60.11 34.70 4.08
CA LYS A 443 60.94 35.80 3.58
C LYS A 443 61.75 35.29 2.39
N LYS A 444 61.85 36.06 1.31
CA LYS A 444 62.65 35.80 0.09
C LYS A 444 62.44 34.47 -0.64
N SER A 445 61.65 33.51 -0.17
CA SER A 445 61.46 32.19 -0.79
C SER A 445 59.98 31.83 -0.95
N ALA A 446 59.67 30.76 -1.67
CA ALA A 446 58.31 30.22 -1.77
C ALA A 446 57.91 29.45 -0.49
N VAL A 447 56.66 29.59 -0.03
CA VAL A 447 56.12 28.90 1.15
C VAL A 447 56.06 27.40 0.89
N PHE A 448 55.56 26.99 -0.29
CA PHE A 448 55.52 25.58 -0.71
C PHE A 448 56.31 25.38 -2.00
N GLY A 449 57.15 24.33 -2.05
CA GLY A 449 57.83 23.88 -3.26
C GLY A 449 57.71 22.37 -3.40
N LEU A 450 56.87 21.94 -4.36
CA LEU A 450 56.59 20.53 -4.61
C LEU A 450 57.15 20.11 -5.97
N PHE A 451 58.01 19.09 -5.95
CA PHE A 451 58.74 18.58 -7.10
C PHE A 451 58.19 17.20 -7.53
N ASN A 452 58.74 16.60 -8.59
CA ASN A 452 58.47 15.21 -9.00
C ASN A 452 57.01 14.88 -9.36
N GLY A 453 56.21 15.87 -9.79
CA GLY A 453 54.76 15.73 -10.00
C GLY A 453 53.90 16.08 -8.77
N GLY A 454 54.52 16.62 -7.74
CA GLY A 454 53.96 16.88 -6.42
C GLY A 454 52.72 17.77 -6.39
N THR A 455 51.65 17.28 -5.75
CA THR A 455 50.31 17.86 -5.74
C THR A 455 49.99 18.55 -4.40
N VAL A 456 49.23 19.65 -4.46
CA VAL A 456 48.57 20.26 -3.30
C VAL A 456 47.10 19.87 -3.29
N ASP A 457 46.64 19.25 -2.20
CA ASP A 457 45.26 18.84 -1.98
C ASP A 457 44.70 19.56 -0.74
N VAL A 458 43.88 20.58 -0.95
CA VAL A 458 43.22 21.35 0.11
C VAL A 458 41.85 20.74 0.38
N GLY A 459 41.71 20.08 1.53
CA GLY A 459 40.48 19.43 1.99
C GLY A 459 39.29 20.39 2.17
N LYS A 460 38.09 19.80 2.24
CA LYS A 460 36.81 20.52 2.35
C LYS A 460 36.79 21.49 3.54
N ASP A 461 36.16 22.64 3.38
CA ASP A 461 36.03 23.72 4.39
C ASP A 461 37.36 24.18 5.08
N ALA A 462 38.53 23.84 4.53
CA ALA A 462 39.84 24.25 5.06
C ALA A 462 40.14 25.73 4.73
N ILE A 463 40.94 26.40 5.56
CA ILE A 463 41.36 27.79 5.38
C ILE A 463 42.89 27.87 5.33
N ILE A 464 43.43 28.26 4.18
CA ILE A 464 44.88 28.27 3.90
C ILE A 464 45.34 29.69 3.60
N ASP A 465 45.99 30.34 4.56
CA ASP A 465 46.55 31.68 4.45
C ASP A 465 48.07 31.61 4.28
N VAL A 466 48.59 31.93 3.08
CA VAL A 466 50.03 31.96 2.82
C VAL A 466 50.52 33.32 2.32
N SER A 467 51.75 33.66 2.70
CA SER A 467 52.39 34.92 2.32
C SER A 467 53.89 34.77 2.05
N ALA A 468 54.42 35.52 1.07
CA ALA A 468 55.87 35.67 0.89
C ALA A 468 56.26 37.15 0.76
N SER A 469 57.30 37.57 1.48
CA SER A 469 57.92 38.90 1.31
C SER A 469 59.20 38.84 0.48
N ASP A 470 59.60 39.99 -0.05
CA ASP A 470 60.91 40.21 -0.67
C ASP A 470 61.20 39.31 -1.91
N THR A 471 62.44 39.38 -2.39
CA THR A 471 62.90 38.86 -3.70
C THR A 471 64.16 38.01 -3.54
N GLY A 472 64.26 36.92 -4.31
CA GLY A 472 65.38 35.98 -4.29
C GLY A 472 64.96 34.56 -3.93
N GLY A 473 65.81 33.86 -3.18
CA GLY A 473 65.56 32.57 -2.56
C GLY A 473 65.28 31.41 -3.53
N GLU A 474 64.97 30.25 -2.96
CA GLU A 474 64.50 29.08 -3.70
C GLU A 474 63.07 29.29 -4.18
N ASN A 475 62.80 28.66 -5.33
CA ASN A 475 61.58 28.83 -6.09
C ASN A 475 61.16 30.32 -6.20
N PRO A 476 62.01 31.19 -6.80
CA PRO A 476 61.82 32.64 -6.90
C PRO A 476 60.54 33.07 -7.64
N GLN A 477 59.84 32.13 -8.29
CA GLN A 477 58.78 32.40 -9.25
C GLN A 477 57.40 32.65 -8.63
N ALA A 478 57.04 31.97 -7.52
CA ALA A 478 55.69 32.04 -6.93
C ALA A 478 55.69 31.73 -5.42
N VAL A 479 54.69 32.21 -4.66
CA VAL A 479 54.50 31.83 -3.23
C VAL A 479 54.29 30.32 -3.08
N ILE A 480 53.62 29.71 -4.06
CA ILE A 480 53.41 28.26 -4.17
C ILE A 480 53.96 27.80 -5.53
N VAL A 481 54.87 26.84 -5.53
CA VAL A 481 55.31 26.12 -6.74
C VAL A 481 54.94 24.64 -6.62
N THR A 482 54.26 24.11 -7.63
CA THR A 482 53.86 22.69 -7.73
C THR A 482 54.05 22.16 -9.14
N GLN A 483 54.45 20.89 -9.25
CA GLN A 483 54.62 20.18 -10.51
C GLN A 483 53.45 19.22 -10.84
N GLY A 484 52.34 19.32 -10.09
CA GLY A 484 51.18 18.44 -10.17
C GLY A 484 49.86 19.21 -10.18
N GLN A 485 48.86 18.72 -9.44
CA GLN A 485 47.58 19.40 -9.30
C GLN A 485 47.57 20.36 -8.09
N PHE A 486 46.76 21.40 -8.16
CA PHE A 486 46.34 22.22 -7.03
C PHE A 486 44.83 22.10 -6.89
N ILE A 487 44.38 21.26 -5.96
CA ILE A 487 42.98 20.90 -5.79
C ILE A 487 42.44 21.63 -4.55
N ILE A 488 41.33 22.35 -4.69
CA ILE A 488 40.63 22.99 -3.58
C ILE A 488 39.24 22.36 -3.50
N HIS A 489 38.97 21.64 -2.42
CA HIS A 489 37.69 20.99 -2.16
C HIS A 489 36.61 21.97 -1.72
N ASP A 490 35.36 21.50 -1.81
CA ASP A 490 34.16 22.31 -1.60
C ASP A 490 34.21 23.14 -0.30
N GLY A 491 33.74 24.38 -0.38
CA GLY A 491 33.72 25.33 0.74
C GLY A 491 35.09 25.84 1.26
N ALA A 492 36.20 25.23 0.86
CA ALA A 492 37.53 25.62 1.32
C ALA A 492 38.00 26.95 0.72
N LYS A 493 38.85 27.67 1.46
CA LYS A 493 39.35 29.01 1.12
C LYS A 493 40.88 29.05 1.14
N VAL A 494 41.48 29.49 0.04
CA VAL A 494 42.93 29.65 -0.11
C VAL A 494 43.25 31.11 -0.42
N ASN A 495 44.09 31.75 0.39
CA ASN A 495 44.52 33.13 0.23
C ASN A 495 46.05 33.16 0.08
N VAL A 496 46.53 33.58 -1.10
CA VAL A 496 47.96 33.63 -1.46
C VAL A 496 48.38 35.07 -1.64
N ASN A 497 49.35 35.54 -0.86
CA ASN A 497 49.64 36.97 -0.73
C ASN A 497 51.13 37.30 -0.91
N THR A 498 51.46 38.49 -1.44
CA THR A 498 52.84 39.03 -1.38
C THR A 498 52.90 40.46 -0.84
N THR A 499 54.08 40.86 -0.34
CA THR A 499 54.35 42.25 0.06
C THR A 499 54.81 43.10 -1.13
N SER A 500 54.70 44.43 -1.01
CA SER A 500 55.18 45.38 -2.03
C SER A 500 56.70 45.34 -2.29
N THR A 501 57.48 44.69 -1.41
CA THR A 501 58.92 44.42 -1.60
C THR A 501 59.21 43.17 -2.45
N SER A 502 58.18 42.39 -2.80
CA SER A 502 58.31 41.19 -3.61
C SER A 502 58.19 41.46 -5.11
N ASN A 503 58.86 40.64 -5.91
CA ASN A 503 58.65 40.51 -7.35
C ASN A 503 58.01 39.16 -7.74
N ARG A 504 57.57 38.38 -6.75
CA ARG A 504 57.15 36.98 -6.88
C ARG A 504 55.70 36.88 -7.39
N GLY A 505 55.40 35.83 -8.14
CA GLY A 505 54.04 35.42 -8.46
C GLY A 505 53.28 34.87 -7.25
N GLY A 506 52.01 34.56 -7.41
CA GLY A 506 51.19 33.90 -6.39
C GLY A 506 51.31 32.39 -6.45
N ILE A 507 50.77 31.77 -7.50
CA ILE A 507 50.84 30.32 -7.74
C ILE A 507 51.47 30.03 -9.09
N ARG A 508 52.41 29.08 -9.11
CA ARG A 508 53.00 28.49 -10.33
C ARG A 508 52.73 26.99 -10.35
N VAL A 509 52.06 26.56 -11.42
CA VAL A 509 51.78 25.16 -11.73
C VAL A 509 52.46 24.80 -13.04
N GLU A 510 53.25 23.73 -13.04
CA GLU A 510 53.97 23.21 -14.21
C GLU A 510 54.03 21.68 -14.19
N GLY A 511 54.72 21.03 -15.13
CA GLY A 511 54.78 19.57 -15.23
C GLY A 511 53.62 18.93 -16.00
N THR A 512 53.68 17.62 -16.19
CA THR A 512 52.72 16.82 -16.97
C THR A 512 51.46 16.49 -16.16
N ASN A 513 50.28 16.57 -16.78
CA ASN A 513 48.98 16.40 -16.10
C ASN A 513 48.80 17.30 -14.87
N SER A 514 49.30 18.53 -14.98
CA SER A 514 49.24 19.56 -13.94
C SER A 514 48.01 20.47 -14.13
N GLY A 515 47.64 21.23 -13.08
CA GLY A 515 46.48 22.12 -13.16
C GLY A 515 46.00 22.65 -11.81
N ILE A 516 44.91 23.41 -11.86
CA ILE A 516 44.22 23.99 -10.70
C ILE A 516 42.74 23.66 -10.84
N THR A 517 42.17 23.04 -9.80
CA THR A 517 40.74 22.74 -9.71
C THR A 517 40.17 23.37 -8.45
N VAL A 518 39.39 24.44 -8.60
CA VAL A 518 38.60 25.06 -7.53
C VAL A 518 37.21 24.44 -7.56
N LYS A 519 36.85 23.62 -6.56
CA LYS A 519 35.57 22.89 -6.52
C LYS A 519 34.43 23.76 -5.94
N LYS A 520 33.23 23.17 -5.82
CA LYS A 520 31.98 23.91 -5.63
C LYS A 520 31.98 24.74 -4.34
N ASN A 521 31.55 25.99 -4.42
CA ASN A 521 31.56 26.96 -3.31
C ASN A 521 32.95 27.29 -2.72
N ALA A 522 34.06 26.76 -3.27
CA ALA A 522 35.40 27.02 -2.78
C ALA A 522 35.96 28.36 -3.32
N GLU A 523 36.90 28.97 -2.60
CA GLU A 523 37.47 30.28 -2.93
C GLU A 523 39.00 30.22 -3.08
N LEU A 524 39.52 30.74 -4.19
CA LEU A 524 40.96 30.97 -4.40
C LEU A 524 41.22 32.46 -4.62
N ASN A 525 41.91 33.09 -3.68
CA ASN A 525 42.27 34.51 -3.70
C ASN A 525 43.78 34.66 -3.84
N ILE A 526 44.25 35.26 -4.93
CA ILE A 526 45.67 35.52 -5.20
C ILE A 526 45.89 37.03 -5.21
N ASN A 527 46.52 37.55 -4.17
CA ASN A 527 46.76 38.98 -3.93
C ASN A 527 48.25 39.30 -4.01
N THR A 528 48.78 39.47 -5.22
CA THR A 528 50.18 39.89 -5.38
C THR A 528 50.32 41.41 -5.29
N LYS A 529 51.40 41.85 -4.67
CA LYS A 529 51.81 43.25 -4.55
C LYS A 529 53.27 43.41 -4.97
N GLY A 530 53.60 44.58 -5.48
CA GLY A 530 54.96 44.94 -5.90
C GLY A 530 55.26 44.67 -7.38
N ASN A 531 56.48 45.01 -7.80
CA ASN A 531 56.90 44.98 -9.21
C ASN A 531 57.12 43.54 -9.70
N LEU A 532 56.03 42.91 -10.15
CA LEU A 532 55.99 41.52 -10.61
C LEU A 532 57.09 41.18 -11.65
N GLY A 533 58.05 40.36 -11.25
CA GLY A 533 59.01 39.68 -12.13
C GLY A 533 58.43 38.40 -12.74
N TYR A 534 57.38 37.84 -12.13
CA TYR A 534 56.66 36.63 -12.57
C TYR A 534 55.14 36.86 -12.54
N ASN A 535 54.37 35.97 -13.16
CA ASN A 535 52.91 36.10 -13.25
C ASN A 535 52.24 35.77 -11.90
N ALA A 536 51.18 36.49 -11.53
CA ALA A 536 50.44 36.22 -10.28
C ALA A 536 49.84 34.81 -10.27
N LEU A 537 49.38 34.34 -11.42
CA LEU A 537 48.97 32.98 -11.69
C LEU A 537 49.68 32.46 -12.95
N TYR A 538 50.47 31.40 -12.83
CA TYR A 538 51.17 30.75 -13.94
C TYR A 538 50.71 29.30 -14.11
N LEU A 539 50.30 28.95 -15.33
CA LEU A 539 49.95 27.61 -15.77
C LEU A 539 50.88 27.21 -16.92
N GLY A 540 51.61 26.11 -16.74
CA GLY A 540 52.52 25.55 -17.74
C GLY A 540 51.81 25.00 -19.00
N PRO A 541 52.56 24.51 -20.00
CA PRO A 541 51.97 23.89 -21.19
C PRO A 541 51.03 22.73 -20.83
N SER A 542 49.83 22.73 -21.40
CA SER A 542 48.74 21.76 -21.15
C SER A 542 48.24 21.68 -19.70
N ALA A 543 48.61 22.64 -18.84
CA ALA A 543 48.05 22.75 -17.49
C ALA A 543 46.64 23.36 -17.54
N ASN A 544 45.70 22.83 -16.77
CA ASN A 544 44.28 23.23 -16.87
C ASN A 544 43.81 24.02 -15.65
N LEU A 545 42.99 25.05 -15.86
CA LEU A 545 42.31 25.81 -14.82
C LEU A 545 40.81 25.53 -14.89
N LYS A 546 40.27 24.89 -13.85
CA LYS A 546 38.86 24.59 -13.71
C LYS A 546 38.30 25.24 -12.45
N VAL A 547 37.45 26.25 -12.62
CA VAL A 547 36.64 26.84 -11.57
C VAL A 547 35.24 26.23 -11.71
N ALA A 548 34.86 25.39 -10.76
CA ALA A 548 33.59 24.66 -10.79
C ALA A 548 32.39 25.57 -10.51
N ASP A 549 31.19 25.03 -10.66
CA ASP A 549 29.95 25.78 -10.45
C ASP A 549 29.90 26.35 -9.02
N SER A 550 29.45 27.61 -8.88
CA SER A 550 29.40 28.37 -7.62
C SER A 550 30.76 28.59 -6.91
N ALA A 551 31.89 28.22 -7.53
CA ALA A 551 33.23 28.48 -7.00
C ALA A 551 33.73 29.92 -7.29
N LYS A 552 34.81 30.35 -6.64
CA LYS A 552 35.38 31.69 -6.82
C LYS A 552 36.88 31.67 -7.05
N LEU A 553 37.34 32.44 -8.03
CA LEU A 553 38.75 32.74 -8.26
C LEU A 553 38.92 34.25 -8.44
N THR A 554 39.75 34.85 -7.58
CA THR A 554 40.17 36.25 -7.68
C THR A 554 41.70 36.33 -7.82
N VAL A 555 42.18 37.06 -8.82
CA VAL A 555 43.61 37.34 -9.04
C VAL A 555 43.82 38.86 -9.09
N LYS A 556 44.35 39.43 -8.02
CA LYS A 556 44.60 40.87 -7.86
C LYS A 556 46.10 41.15 -7.80
N SER A 557 46.59 41.96 -8.74
CA SER A 557 47.96 42.45 -8.79
C SER A 557 47.99 43.96 -8.52
N GLU A 558 48.67 44.40 -7.45
CA GLU A 558 48.73 45.80 -7.01
C GLU A 558 50.16 46.35 -6.94
N ASN A 559 50.32 47.66 -7.09
CA ASN A 559 51.61 48.37 -7.10
C ASN A 559 52.62 47.79 -8.09
N THR A 560 52.13 47.30 -9.25
CA THR A 560 52.93 46.52 -10.20
C THR A 560 53.93 47.36 -11.01
N SER A 561 53.83 48.69 -10.93
CA SER A 561 54.81 49.63 -11.50
C SER A 561 55.14 49.32 -12.97
N THR A 562 56.42 49.29 -13.33
CA THR A 562 56.91 49.05 -14.70
C THR A 562 56.82 47.58 -15.16
N SER A 563 56.25 46.67 -14.37
CA SER A 563 56.12 45.25 -14.73
C SER A 563 55.40 45.03 -16.06
N THR A 564 56.05 44.26 -16.93
CA THR A 564 55.51 43.77 -18.22
C THR A 564 54.81 42.41 -18.09
N GLN A 565 54.73 41.83 -16.89
CA GLN A 565 54.15 40.50 -16.69
C GLN A 565 52.62 40.52 -16.74
N ALA A 566 52.05 39.47 -17.33
CA ALA A 566 50.62 39.21 -17.22
C ALA A 566 50.25 38.76 -15.80
N SER A 567 49.04 39.07 -15.34
CA SER A 567 48.55 38.57 -14.05
C SER A 567 48.19 37.10 -14.14
N VAL A 568 47.56 36.66 -15.23
CA VAL A 568 47.32 35.24 -15.52
C VAL A 568 48.06 34.86 -16.79
N TYR A 569 48.88 33.81 -16.73
CA TYR A 569 49.57 33.21 -17.87
C TYR A 569 49.18 31.73 -18.02
N ALA A 570 48.93 31.31 -19.26
CA ALA A 570 48.73 29.91 -19.61
C ALA A 570 49.52 29.49 -20.85
N GLY A 571 50.24 28.37 -20.74
CA GLY A 571 50.99 27.78 -21.83
C GLY A 571 50.11 27.17 -22.94
N ASN A 572 50.76 26.65 -23.98
CA ASN A 572 50.06 26.02 -25.12
C ASN A 572 49.27 24.77 -24.67
N GLY A 573 48.05 24.59 -25.17
CA GLY A 573 47.16 23.47 -24.86
C GLY A 573 46.37 23.55 -23.54
N SER A 574 46.50 24.66 -22.79
CA SER A 574 45.81 24.88 -21.52
C SER A 574 44.30 25.16 -21.71
N SER A 575 43.43 24.70 -20.82
CA SER A 575 42.01 25.13 -20.83
C SER A 575 41.65 25.94 -19.58
N PHE A 576 40.90 27.03 -19.76
CA PHE A 576 40.22 27.78 -18.70
C PHE A 576 38.73 27.47 -18.80
N ILE A 577 38.17 26.89 -17.74
CA ILE A 577 36.77 26.47 -17.67
C ILE A 577 36.17 27.06 -16.40
N ILE A 578 35.24 28.00 -16.55
CA ILE A 578 34.56 28.70 -15.45
C ILE A 578 33.07 28.29 -15.48
N GLY A 579 32.60 27.63 -14.42
CA GLY A 579 31.28 26.99 -14.31
C GLY A 579 30.11 27.93 -14.05
N GLU A 580 28.91 27.37 -13.96
CA GLU A 580 27.69 28.15 -13.67
C GLU A 580 27.72 28.80 -12.28
N LYS A 581 27.25 30.04 -12.18
CA LYS A 581 27.26 30.87 -10.95
C LYS A 581 28.61 31.00 -10.25
N SER A 582 29.72 30.72 -10.94
CA SER A 582 31.07 30.92 -10.42
C SER A 582 31.58 32.34 -10.70
N THR A 583 32.59 32.82 -9.97
CA THR A 583 33.20 34.14 -10.19
C THR A 583 34.65 34.02 -10.64
N PHE A 584 35.03 34.70 -11.72
CA PHE A 584 36.42 34.82 -12.17
C PHE A 584 36.81 36.30 -12.35
N ASP A 585 37.45 36.85 -11.33
CA ASP A 585 37.82 38.26 -11.26
C ASP A 585 39.34 38.43 -11.36
N VAL A 586 39.81 39.20 -12.35
CA VAL A 586 41.23 39.47 -12.60
C VAL A 586 41.47 40.97 -12.67
N HIS A 587 42.38 41.48 -11.85
CA HIS A 587 42.74 42.89 -11.76
C HIS A 587 44.26 43.10 -11.79
N SER A 588 44.73 44.08 -12.56
CA SER A 588 46.11 44.59 -12.47
C SER A 588 46.16 46.09 -12.70
N ASP A 589 47.06 46.76 -11.99
CA ASP A 589 47.40 48.18 -12.25
C ASP A 589 48.65 48.33 -13.14
N GLY A 590 49.25 49.55 -13.16
CA GLY A 590 50.67 49.78 -13.43
C GLY A 590 51.00 50.66 -14.63
N THR A 591 52.27 50.72 -14.99
CA THR A 591 52.81 51.54 -16.10
C THR A 591 53.60 50.74 -17.14
N GLY A 592 53.93 49.46 -16.84
CA GLY A 592 54.57 48.56 -17.80
C GLY A 592 53.63 48.10 -18.93
N SER A 593 54.22 47.74 -20.08
CA SER A 593 53.51 47.21 -21.24
C SER A 593 53.17 45.73 -21.06
N LYS A 594 51.89 45.40 -20.83
CA LYS A 594 51.46 44.02 -20.51
C LYS A 594 50.05 43.67 -20.98
N ASN A 595 49.77 42.37 -21.05
CA ASN A 595 48.41 41.85 -21.18
C ASN A 595 47.90 41.48 -19.77
N LEU A 596 46.62 41.64 -19.44
CA LEU A 596 46.10 41.17 -18.14
C LEU A 596 46.11 39.64 -18.07
N ILE A 597 45.59 39.00 -19.12
CA ILE A 597 45.60 37.54 -19.35
C ILE A 597 46.39 37.23 -20.62
N TYR A 598 47.30 36.26 -20.54
CA TYR A 598 48.04 35.69 -21.68
C TYR A 598 47.74 34.20 -21.83
N ILE A 599 47.39 33.77 -23.05
CA ILE A 599 47.01 32.39 -23.38
C ILE A 599 47.80 31.92 -24.63
N GLY A 600 48.40 30.73 -24.55
CA GLY A 600 49.18 30.10 -25.63
C GLY A 600 48.34 29.54 -26.79
N THR A 601 48.97 28.78 -27.69
CA THR A 601 48.28 28.13 -28.81
C THR A 601 47.39 26.98 -28.35
N ASN A 602 46.30 26.73 -29.09
CA ASN A 602 45.36 25.62 -28.87
C ASN A 602 44.75 25.58 -27.46
N ALA A 603 44.78 26.72 -26.77
CA ALA A 603 44.23 26.88 -25.43
C ALA A 603 42.84 27.54 -25.54
N LYS A 604 41.89 27.07 -24.73
CA LYS A 604 40.48 27.54 -24.78
C LYS A 604 40.16 28.34 -23.52
N PHE A 605 39.53 29.50 -23.68
CA PHE A 605 38.88 30.21 -22.57
C PHE A 605 37.37 30.09 -22.77
N GLN A 606 36.71 29.31 -21.91
CA GLN A 606 35.26 29.14 -21.93
C GLN A 606 34.63 29.45 -20.58
N PHE A 607 33.46 30.08 -20.60
CA PHE A 607 32.64 30.20 -19.41
C PHE A 607 31.14 30.12 -19.71
N ALA A 608 30.45 29.41 -18.83
CA ALA A 608 29.01 29.19 -18.93
C ALA A 608 28.25 30.42 -18.40
N ASN A 609 27.06 30.18 -17.85
CA ASN A 609 26.31 31.11 -17.01
C ASN A 609 26.98 31.36 -15.64
N ALA A 610 28.27 31.74 -15.64
CA ALA A 610 29.02 32.24 -14.49
C ALA A 610 28.31 33.45 -13.84
N GLU A 611 28.47 33.62 -12.53
CA GLU A 611 27.89 34.74 -11.76
C GLU A 611 28.51 36.06 -12.21
N ARG A 612 29.86 36.05 -12.33
CA ARG A 612 30.68 37.20 -12.68
C ARG A 612 31.95 36.77 -13.42
N VAL A 613 32.29 37.49 -14.48
CA VAL A 613 33.68 37.50 -15.00
C VAL A 613 34.12 38.94 -15.16
N ASN A 614 34.99 39.43 -14.29
CA ASN A 614 35.47 40.82 -14.29
C ASN A 614 36.94 40.88 -14.70
N LEU A 615 37.24 41.46 -15.86
CA LEU A 615 38.60 41.61 -16.38
C LEU A 615 38.96 43.10 -16.39
N ALA A 616 39.81 43.53 -15.45
CA ALA A 616 40.16 44.93 -15.24
C ALA A 616 41.69 45.17 -15.29
N LEU A 617 42.11 46.20 -16.03
CA LEU A 617 43.52 46.55 -16.23
C LEU A 617 43.72 48.07 -16.15
N ASP A 618 43.89 48.59 -14.93
CA ASP A 618 44.21 50.01 -14.66
C ASP A 618 45.69 50.31 -14.97
N ASN A 619 46.03 50.23 -16.25
CA ASN A 619 47.39 50.37 -16.71
C ASN A 619 47.53 51.56 -17.66
N SER A 620 48.49 52.45 -17.41
CA SER A 620 48.65 53.68 -18.20
C SER A 620 49.28 53.48 -19.59
N HIS A 621 49.84 52.30 -19.88
CA HIS A 621 50.58 52.06 -21.11
C HIS A 621 49.65 51.79 -22.31
N ALA A 622 49.91 52.47 -23.43
CA ALA A 622 49.07 52.45 -24.63
C ALA A 622 49.00 51.08 -25.34
N SER A 623 50.06 50.27 -25.22
CA SER A 623 50.12 48.92 -25.81
C SER A 623 49.53 47.82 -24.91
N SER A 624 49.06 48.14 -23.70
CA SER A 624 48.52 47.14 -22.76
C SER A 624 47.07 46.75 -23.07
N ARG A 625 46.69 45.49 -22.82
CA ARG A 625 45.48 44.84 -23.36
C ARG A 625 44.86 43.86 -22.35
N LEU A 626 43.55 43.63 -22.38
CA LEU A 626 42.93 42.68 -21.44
C LEU A 626 43.28 41.22 -21.75
N ILE A 627 43.21 40.79 -23.00
CA ILE A 627 43.43 39.40 -23.40
C ILE A 627 44.45 39.36 -24.55
N TYR A 628 45.36 38.39 -24.48
CA TYR A 628 46.20 37.92 -25.58
C TYR A 628 45.97 36.42 -25.75
N MET A 629 45.67 35.96 -26.97
CA MET A 629 45.66 34.53 -27.34
C MET A 629 46.56 34.28 -28.54
N TYR A 630 47.48 33.32 -28.45
CA TYR A 630 48.47 33.09 -29.50
C TYR A 630 47.88 32.36 -30.72
N GLY A 631 48.11 32.92 -31.91
CA GLY A 631 47.72 32.31 -33.19
C GLY A 631 46.26 32.57 -33.56
N VAL A 632 45.74 31.80 -34.53
CA VAL A 632 44.38 31.97 -35.10
C VAL A 632 43.34 31.01 -34.49
N SER A 633 43.74 30.16 -33.52
CA SER A 633 42.86 29.23 -32.81
C SER A 633 42.37 29.74 -31.45
N GLY A 634 42.76 30.96 -31.06
CA GLY A 634 42.32 31.58 -29.81
C GLY A 634 40.84 31.99 -29.87
N VAL A 635 40.01 31.33 -29.08
CA VAL A 635 38.57 31.61 -28.94
C VAL A 635 38.22 31.81 -27.47
N LEU A 636 37.54 32.93 -27.20
CA LEU A 636 36.73 33.13 -26.01
C LEU A 636 35.28 32.70 -26.34
N ASP A 637 34.76 31.73 -25.61
CA ASP A 637 33.50 31.03 -25.86
C ASP A 637 32.58 31.21 -24.65
N VAL A 638 31.47 31.94 -24.80
CA VAL A 638 30.61 32.38 -23.69
C VAL A 638 29.14 32.10 -23.97
N ASP A 639 28.50 31.39 -23.04
CA ASP A 639 27.15 30.84 -23.18
C ASP A 639 26.04 31.91 -23.20
N VAL A 640 25.61 32.42 -22.04
CA VAL A 640 24.62 33.50 -21.90
C VAL A 640 25.08 34.45 -20.80
N GLN A 641 25.20 35.75 -21.09
CA GLN A 641 25.63 36.77 -20.12
C GLN A 641 25.09 38.16 -20.47
N ARG A 642 25.01 39.05 -19.49
CA ARG A 642 25.03 40.50 -19.73
C ARG A 642 26.48 40.94 -19.85
N VAL A 643 26.78 41.85 -20.77
CA VAL A 643 28.15 42.32 -21.01
C VAL A 643 28.23 43.84 -20.90
N LYS A 644 29.12 44.34 -20.04
CA LYS A 644 29.48 45.76 -19.89
C LYS A 644 30.96 45.96 -20.25
N ALA A 645 31.32 47.06 -20.90
CA ALA A 645 32.72 47.38 -21.23
C ALA A 645 33.06 48.87 -21.10
N TRP A 646 34.27 49.17 -20.61
CA TRP A 646 34.79 50.52 -20.40
C TRP A 646 35.97 50.78 -21.34
N LYS A 647 35.88 51.84 -22.15
CA LYS A 647 36.93 52.25 -23.10
C LYS A 647 38.18 52.78 -22.38
N ASN A 648 39.31 52.72 -23.09
CA ASN A 648 40.52 53.48 -22.74
C ASN A 648 40.16 54.95 -22.44
N GLY A 649 40.54 55.46 -21.26
CA GLY A 649 40.29 56.84 -20.82
C GLY A 649 39.01 57.06 -20.01
N VAL A 650 38.17 56.03 -19.80
CA VAL A 650 37.07 56.04 -18.83
C VAL A 650 37.57 55.41 -17.52
N SER A 651 37.13 55.90 -16.35
CA SER A 651 37.41 55.23 -15.07
C SER A 651 36.82 53.82 -15.07
N ILE A 652 37.56 52.86 -14.52
CA ILE A 652 37.11 51.46 -14.42
C ILE A 652 36.29 51.18 -13.15
N ASP A 653 36.25 52.11 -12.19
CA ASP A 653 35.62 51.91 -10.88
C ASP A 653 34.12 52.26 -10.88
N ASP A 654 33.67 52.99 -11.89
CA ASP A 654 32.29 53.47 -12.05
C ASP A 654 31.42 52.43 -12.77
N ASP A 655 30.86 51.48 -12.00
CA ASP A 655 30.08 50.36 -12.53
C ASP A 655 28.76 50.77 -13.22
N ASP A 656 28.31 52.02 -12.99
CA ASP A 656 27.10 52.62 -13.58
C ASP A 656 27.37 53.36 -14.90
N LYS A 657 28.65 53.59 -15.26
CA LYS A 657 29.03 54.33 -16.50
C LYS A 657 29.91 53.51 -17.47
N PRO A 658 29.52 52.28 -17.84
CA PRO A 658 30.17 51.57 -18.93
C PRO A 658 30.02 52.30 -20.27
N SER A 659 31.01 52.16 -21.15
CA SER A 659 30.98 52.71 -22.51
C SER A 659 30.07 51.93 -23.47
N TYR A 660 29.76 50.68 -23.13
CA TYR A 660 28.83 49.81 -23.85
C TYR A 660 28.09 48.89 -22.88
N ILE A 661 26.82 48.59 -23.18
CA ILE A 661 26.01 47.58 -22.48
C ILE A 661 25.33 46.71 -23.53
N TRP A 662 25.55 45.41 -23.47
CA TRP A 662 24.87 44.43 -24.33
C TRP A 662 24.11 43.44 -23.43
N ASN A 663 22.78 43.44 -23.53
CA ASN A 663 21.89 42.74 -22.61
C ASN A 663 20.60 42.27 -23.32
N PRO A 664 20.30 40.97 -23.37
CA PRO A 664 21.20 39.84 -23.14
C PRO A 664 22.22 39.72 -24.29
N MET A 665 23.28 38.95 -24.09
CA MET A 665 24.07 38.35 -25.16
C MET A 665 24.18 36.85 -24.95
N TYR A 666 24.05 36.06 -26.02
CA TYR A 666 24.17 34.60 -25.96
C TYR A 666 24.82 34.00 -27.21
N GLY A 667 25.37 32.80 -27.07
CA GLY A 667 26.12 32.11 -28.12
C GLY A 667 27.35 32.89 -28.58
N MET A 668 28.04 33.55 -27.66
CA MET A 668 29.13 34.47 -27.98
C MET A 668 30.43 33.73 -28.29
N GLN A 669 31.04 34.07 -29.43
CA GLN A 669 32.35 33.55 -29.83
C GLN A 669 33.23 34.70 -30.31
N VAL A 670 34.31 34.97 -29.58
CA VAL A 670 35.24 36.06 -29.86
C VAL A 670 36.59 35.47 -30.25
N LYS A 671 36.99 35.71 -31.51
CA LYS A 671 38.18 35.13 -32.12
C LYS A 671 39.33 36.15 -32.13
N TYR A 672 40.47 35.69 -31.65
CA TYR A 672 41.66 36.51 -31.43
C TYR A 672 42.72 36.30 -32.51
N ASN A 673 43.58 37.31 -32.63
CA ASN A 673 44.88 37.24 -33.30
C ASN A 673 45.86 38.01 -32.41
N TYR A 674 46.55 37.29 -31.53
CA TYR A 674 47.35 37.88 -30.45
C TYR A 674 46.43 38.69 -29.51
N SER A 675 46.68 39.98 -29.29
CA SER A 675 45.81 40.83 -28.44
C SER A 675 44.57 41.38 -29.14
N ASP A 676 44.47 41.26 -30.47
CA ASP A 676 43.41 41.89 -31.24
C ASP A 676 42.26 40.92 -31.51
N VAL A 677 41.04 41.29 -31.08
CA VAL A 677 39.81 40.67 -31.56
C VAL A 677 39.67 40.96 -33.05
N ARG A 678 39.61 39.91 -33.87
CA ARG A 678 39.31 40.00 -35.32
C ARG A 678 37.83 39.87 -35.62
N GLU A 679 37.13 39.03 -34.86
CA GLU A 679 35.73 38.69 -35.08
C GLU A 679 35.07 38.48 -33.71
N ALA A 680 33.93 39.13 -33.50
CA ALA A 680 33.07 38.88 -32.36
C ALA A 680 31.69 38.46 -32.92
N VAL A 681 31.28 37.24 -32.63
CA VAL A 681 29.96 36.70 -32.96
C VAL A 681 29.17 36.52 -31.67
N GLY A 682 27.85 36.52 -31.78
CA GLY A 682 26.91 36.44 -30.67
C GLY A 682 25.54 36.92 -31.12
N ASN A 683 24.51 36.56 -30.36
CA ASN A 683 23.11 36.86 -30.62
C ASN A 683 22.50 37.66 -29.45
N SER A 684 21.43 38.39 -29.74
CA SER A 684 20.68 39.20 -28.78
C SER A 684 19.23 39.35 -29.24
N LEU A 685 18.33 39.80 -28.34
CA LEU A 685 16.91 40.00 -28.63
C LEU A 685 16.65 40.89 -29.86
N THR A 686 17.51 41.91 -30.06
CA THR A 686 17.33 42.89 -31.13
C THR A 686 18.55 42.99 -32.03
N GLU A 687 18.32 43.22 -33.32
CA GLU A 687 19.39 43.44 -34.31
C GLU A 687 20.33 44.58 -33.89
N LYS A 688 19.79 45.64 -33.28
CA LYS A 688 20.58 46.78 -32.80
C LYS A 688 21.67 46.36 -31.79
N VAL A 689 21.30 45.62 -30.74
CA VAL A 689 22.26 45.19 -29.71
C VAL A 689 23.23 44.14 -30.28
N GLN A 690 22.69 43.24 -31.10
CA GLN A 690 23.45 42.18 -31.76
C GLN A 690 24.53 42.72 -32.71
N ASN A 691 24.20 43.69 -33.56
CA ASN A 691 25.15 44.28 -34.50
C ASN A 691 26.13 45.23 -33.80
N ASP A 692 25.67 46.02 -32.81
CA ASP A 692 26.56 46.87 -32.01
C ASP A 692 27.64 46.05 -31.28
N PHE A 693 27.29 44.89 -30.71
CA PHE A 693 28.27 43.95 -30.14
C PHE A 693 29.27 43.45 -31.18
N ARG A 694 28.79 42.97 -32.34
CA ARG A 694 29.62 42.43 -33.43
C ARG A 694 30.62 43.48 -33.95
N GLU A 695 30.20 44.74 -34.04
CA GLU A 695 31.05 45.87 -34.45
C GLU A 695 32.01 46.34 -33.35
N ASN A 696 31.53 46.53 -32.12
CA ASN A 696 32.26 47.25 -31.08
C ASN A 696 32.97 46.38 -30.04
N PHE A 697 32.60 45.11 -29.83
CA PHE A 697 33.24 44.27 -28.81
C PHE A 697 34.68 43.93 -29.22
N ARG A 698 35.65 44.70 -28.71
CA ARG A 698 37.07 44.66 -29.07
C ARG A 698 37.91 44.87 -27.82
N THR A 699 38.36 43.79 -27.16
CA THR A 699 39.08 43.87 -25.88
C THR A 699 40.44 44.57 -25.95
N GLN A 700 40.93 44.87 -27.16
CA GLN A 700 42.08 45.75 -27.36
C GLN A 700 41.79 47.25 -27.09
N ASN A 701 40.52 47.65 -27.07
CA ASN A 701 40.06 49.03 -26.88
C ASN A 701 39.54 49.32 -25.45
N PHE A 702 39.56 48.33 -24.57
CA PHE A 702 38.91 48.37 -23.25
C PHE A 702 39.91 48.28 -22.10
N LYS A 703 39.62 48.97 -20.99
CA LYS A 703 40.33 48.85 -19.70
C LYS A 703 39.61 47.96 -18.70
N ARG A 704 38.29 47.80 -18.84
CA ARG A 704 37.48 46.83 -18.09
C ARG A 704 36.45 46.18 -18.99
N VAL A 705 36.23 44.88 -18.81
CA VAL A 705 35.04 44.16 -19.31
C VAL A 705 34.46 43.35 -18.16
N LEU A 706 33.16 43.47 -17.95
CA LEU A 706 32.41 42.74 -16.94
C LEU A 706 31.30 41.93 -17.62
N PHE A 707 31.30 40.63 -17.38
CA PHE A 707 30.19 39.74 -17.68
C PHE A 707 29.40 39.50 -16.39
N GLU A 708 28.07 39.66 -16.43
CA GLU A 708 27.16 39.54 -15.28
C GLU A 708 26.05 38.52 -15.60
N TYR A 709 25.76 37.65 -14.64
CA TYR A 709 24.75 36.61 -14.78
C TYR A 709 23.36 37.15 -15.14
N ILE A 710 22.71 36.43 -16.06
CA ILE A 710 21.30 36.57 -16.38
C ILE A 710 20.55 35.46 -15.64
N PRO A 711 19.47 35.72 -14.88
CA PRO A 711 18.70 34.69 -14.21
C PRO A 711 18.30 33.53 -15.13
N ASN A 712 18.38 32.29 -14.63
CA ASN A 712 17.86 31.13 -15.36
C ASN A 712 16.33 31.23 -15.50
N VAL A 713 15.80 30.70 -16.60
CA VAL A 713 14.36 30.52 -16.76
C VAL A 713 13.95 29.27 -15.98
N ALA A 714 12.84 29.37 -15.26
CA ALA A 714 12.14 28.25 -14.65
C ALA A 714 10.67 28.30 -15.11
N VAL A 715 9.99 27.16 -15.17
CA VAL A 715 8.55 27.12 -15.46
C VAL A 715 7.88 26.00 -14.68
N SER A 716 6.67 26.26 -14.24
CA SER A 716 5.75 25.33 -13.59
C SER A 716 4.40 25.43 -14.29
N ILE A 717 3.66 24.33 -14.31
CA ILE A 717 2.29 24.26 -14.81
C ILE A 717 1.43 23.66 -13.69
N ASP A 718 0.29 24.28 -13.40
CA ASP A 718 -0.59 23.84 -12.33
C ASP A 718 -1.30 22.53 -12.69
N LYS A 719 -1.90 21.86 -11.69
CA LYS A 719 -2.62 20.60 -11.90
C LYS A 719 -3.85 20.84 -12.79
N LEU A 720 -3.98 20.05 -13.86
CA LEU A 720 -5.08 20.13 -14.82
C LEU A 720 -6.04 18.95 -14.67
N THR A 721 -7.28 19.12 -15.13
CA THR A 721 -8.31 18.07 -15.17
C THR A 721 -9.16 18.18 -16.43
N ASP A 722 -9.89 17.13 -16.78
CA ASP A 722 -10.89 17.14 -17.85
C ASP A 722 -12.28 17.61 -17.37
N ASN A 723 -12.54 17.56 -16.04
CA ASN A 723 -13.84 17.87 -15.46
C ASN A 723 -14.25 19.33 -15.76
N GLN A 724 -15.20 19.46 -16.68
CA GLN A 724 -15.63 20.72 -17.30
C GLN A 724 -16.20 21.75 -16.31
N ASN A 725 -16.57 21.32 -15.10
CA ASN A 725 -17.09 22.19 -14.04
C ASN A 725 -16.00 22.92 -13.25
N LYS A 726 -14.72 22.59 -13.47
CA LYS A 726 -13.57 23.21 -12.79
C LYS A 726 -12.79 24.11 -13.76
N GLU A 727 -12.31 25.25 -13.28
CA GLU A 727 -11.58 26.23 -14.12
C GLU A 727 -10.31 25.63 -14.77
N ASN A 728 -9.59 24.78 -14.04
CA ASN A 728 -8.38 24.08 -14.52
C ASN A 728 -8.65 22.95 -15.55
N SER A 729 -9.86 22.90 -16.13
CA SER A 729 -10.17 22.14 -17.35
C SER A 729 -10.14 22.99 -18.63
N HIS A 730 -10.20 24.31 -18.51
CA HIS A 730 -10.23 25.25 -19.64
C HIS A 730 -9.42 26.54 -19.40
N ILE A 731 -8.72 26.64 -18.27
CA ILE A 731 -7.73 27.67 -17.98
C ILE A 731 -6.45 26.98 -17.53
N ILE A 732 -5.38 27.12 -18.31
CA ILE A 732 -4.06 26.57 -18.00
C ILE A 732 -3.23 27.66 -17.30
N THR A 733 -2.93 27.46 -16.02
CA THR A 733 -2.13 28.39 -15.22
C THR A 733 -0.75 27.82 -14.87
N GLY A 734 0.13 28.69 -14.38
CA GLY A 734 1.42 28.33 -13.83
C GLY A 734 2.30 29.54 -13.54
N VAL A 735 3.55 29.29 -13.14
CA VAL A 735 4.53 30.33 -12.79
C VAL A 735 5.84 30.12 -13.56
N THR A 736 6.39 31.21 -14.10
CA THR A 736 7.69 31.34 -14.77
C THR A 736 8.37 32.63 -14.29
N ASN A 737 9.40 33.11 -14.98
CA ASN A 737 10.03 34.41 -14.72
C ASN A 737 9.13 35.57 -15.21
N PRO A 738 9.11 36.73 -14.53
CA PRO A 738 8.36 37.91 -14.97
C PRO A 738 8.65 38.31 -16.41
N GLY A 739 7.60 38.55 -17.20
CA GLY A 739 7.71 38.90 -18.62
C GLY A 739 8.18 37.78 -19.55
N ALA A 740 8.36 36.54 -19.07
CA ALA A 740 8.73 35.41 -19.92
C ALA A 740 7.57 35.02 -20.85
N LEU A 741 7.90 34.61 -22.07
CA LEU A 741 6.97 34.01 -23.02
C LEU A 741 6.69 32.55 -22.61
N VAL A 742 5.46 32.08 -22.79
CA VAL A 742 5.07 30.66 -22.53
C VAL A 742 4.29 30.10 -23.71
N ARG A 743 4.72 28.93 -24.18
CA ARG A 743 4.08 28.13 -25.24
C ARG A 743 3.58 26.82 -24.65
N LEU A 744 2.29 26.57 -24.83
CA LEU A 744 1.60 25.39 -24.36
C LEU A 744 1.44 24.36 -25.50
N SER A 745 1.43 23.06 -25.18
CA SER A 745 1.19 22.00 -26.16
C SER A 745 0.81 20.69 -25.48
N GLY A 746 0.37 19.67 -26.24
CA GLY A 746 0.13 18.31 -25.74
C GLY A 746 -1.33 17.92 -25.52
N ASP A 747 -2.27 18.78 -25.88
CA ASP A 747 -3.71 18.49 -25.95
C ASP A 747 -4.33 19.23 -27.15
N ASP A 748 -5.23 18.58 -27.90
CA ASP A 748 -5.88 19.11 -29.12
C ASP A 748 -6.85 20.29 -28.84
N ALA A 749 -7.20 20.53 -27.57
CA ALA A 749 -7.95 21.71 -27.14
C ALA A 749 -7.08 22.99 -27.12
N ILE A 750 -5.75 22.86 -27.11
CA ILE A 750 -4.80 23.98 -27.12
C ILE A 750 -4.58 24.41 -28.59
N PRO A 751 -5.01 25.62 -29.00
CA PRO A 751 -4.85 26.10 -30.37
C PRO A 751 -3.38 26.46 -30.68
N SER A 752 -3.07 26.65 -31.96
CA SER A 752 -1.75 27.15 -32.39
C SER A 752 -1.39 28.48 -31.70
N PRO A 753 -0.14 28.67 -31.24
CA PRO A 753 0.31 29.92 -30.64
C PRO A 753 0.30 31.09 -31.63
N THR A 754 0.12 32.31 -31.11
CA THR A 754 -0.06 33.53 -31.92
C THR A 754 0.96 34.62 -31.64
N ILE A 755 1.48 34.72 -30.41
CA ILE A 755 2.39 35.79 -29.96
C ILE A 755 3.78 35.56 -30.54
N ASP A 756 4.35 36.55 -31.23
CA ASP A 756 5.73 36.49 -31.72
C ASP A 756 6.75 36.71 -30.60
N SER A 757 7.92 36.08 -30.75
CA SER A 757 9.05 36.37 -29.87
C SER A 757 9.53 37.81 -30.04
N SER A 758 9.93 38.46 -28.94
CA SER A 758 10.70 39.71 -28.99
C SER A 758 12.16 39.49 -29.39
N ASP A 759 12.59 38.24 -29.57
CA ASP A 759 13.92 37.85 -30.02
C ASP A 759 13.93 37.55 -31.52
N ILE A 760 14.67 38.35 -32.28
CA ILE A 760 14.81 38.23 -33.74
C ILE A 760 15.40 36.89 -34.22
N ASN A 761 16.02 36.10 -33.34
CA ASN A 761 16.62 34.80 -33.67
C ASN A 761 15.67 33.62 -33.46
N ILE A 762 14.46 33.87 -32.92
CA ILE A 762 13.45 32.85 -32.60
C ILE A 762 12.25 33.02 -33.54
N SER A 763 11.90 31.94 -34.27
CA SER A 763 10.77 31.92 -35.21
C SER A 763 9.45 31.43 -34.59
N GLU A 764 9.58 30.83 -33.41
CA GLU A 764 8.54 30.17 -32.66
C GLU A 764 7.59 31.17 -32.02
N LYS A 765 6.28 30.93 -32.20
CA LYS A 765 5.22 31.68 -31.52
C LYS A 765 4.88 31.08 -30.15
N TYR A 766 4.33 31.91 -29.28
CA TYR A 766 3.93 31.60 -27.90
C TYR A 766 2.43 31.87 -27.68
N HIS A 767 1.90 31.38 -26.56
CA HIS A 767 0.49 31.50 -26.19
C HIS A 767 0.22 32.70 -25.29
N VAL A 768 1.12 32.95 -24.33
CA VAL A 768 0.98 34.01 -23.32
C VAL A 768 2.34 34.63 -22.98
N VAL A 769 2.29 35.81 -22.36
CA VAL A 769 3.41 36.45 -21.65
C VAL A 769 3.06 36.42 -20.17
N ALA A 770 4.02 36.08 -19.32
CA ALA A 770 3.85 36.10 -17.87
C ALA A 770 3.86 37.53 -17.32
N ASP A 771 3.12 37.75 -16.23
CA ASP A 771 2.96 39.06 -15.60
C ASP A 771 4.20 39.50 -14.80
N SER A 772 4.07 40.60 -14.04
CA SER A 772 5.15 41.13 -13.19
C SER A 772 5.52 40.24 -11.99
N GLU A 773 4.66 39.30 -11.60
CA GLU A 773 4.92 38.30 -10.57
C GLU A 773 5.43 36.97 -11.18
N GLY A 774 5.44 36.86 -12.52
CA GLY A 774 5.82 35.65 -13.24
C GLY A 774 4.68 34.66 -13.43
N LYS A 775 3.45 34.99 -13.03
CA LYS A 775 2.28 34.13 -13.25
C LYS A 775 1.85 34.20 -14.72
N TYR A 776 1.33 33.10 -15.23
CA TYR A 776 0.68 33.06 -16.54
C TYR A 776 -0.66 32.32 -16.47
N SER A 777 -1.58 32.69 -17.36
CA SER A 777 -2.90 32.08 -17.47
C SER A 777 -3.36 32.08 -18.93
N PHE A 778 -3.76 30.92 -19.44
CA PHE A 778 -4.25 30.75 -20.81
C PHE A 778 -5.61 30.06 -20.83
N THR A 779 -6.65 30.81 -21.19
CA THR A 779 -8.01 30.28 -21.39
C THR A 779 -8.12 29.61 -22.76
N LEU A 780 -8.65 28.39 -22.80
CA LEU A 780 -8.94 27.65 -24.02
C LEU A 780 -10.11 28.29 -24.81
N PRO A 781 -10.24 28.01 -26.12
CA PRO A 781 -11.38 28.47 -26.91
C PRO A 781 -12.73 28.05 -26.30
N LYS A 782 -13.75 28.91 -26.37
CA LYS A 782 -15.06 28.64 -25.74
C LYS A 782 -15.64 27.29 -26.17
N GLY A 783 -15.94 26.42 -25.19
CA GLY A 783 -16.45 25.06 -25.42
C GLY A 783 -15.35 24.02 -25.72
N LYS A 784 -14.09 24.35 -25.47
CA LYS A 784 -12.97 23.40 -25.41
C LYS A 784 -12.52 23.20 -23.96
N TYR A 785 -12.30 21.94 -23.62
CA TYR A 785 -11.77 21.48 -22.35
C TYR A 785 -10.63 20.50 -22.63
N LEU A 786 -9.74 20.32 -21.66
CA LEU A 786 -8.66 19.35 -21.71
C LEU A 786 -9.18 17.91 -21.68
N THR A 787 -8.43 16.98 -22.26
CA THR A 787 -8.78 15.56 -22.34
C THR A 787 -8.01 14.76 -21.30
N ALA A 788 -8.70 13.89 -20.56
CA ALA A 788 -8.09 13.01 -19.56
C ALA A 788 -6.89 12.24 -20.12
N GLY A 789 -5.80 12.14 -19.33
CA GLY A 789 -4.59 11.40 -19.70
C GLY A 789 -3.63 12.11 -20.66
N ASN A 790 -4.02 13.20 -21.33
CA ASN A 790 -3.09 13.99 -22.16
C ASN A 790 -1.98 14.61 -21.31
N THR A 791 -0.79 14.76 -21.89
CA THR A 791 0.37 15.37 -21.22
C THR A 791 0.59 16.79 -21.72
N VAL A 792 0.01 17.76 -21.01
CA VAL A 792 0.20 19.19 -21.33
C VAL A 792 1.59 19.64 -20.91
N LYS A 793 2.29 20.30 -21.82
CA LYS A 793 3.61 20.89 -21.63
C LYS A 793 3.54 22.41 -21.64
N ALA A 794 4.31 23.06 -20.77
CA ALA A 794 4.64 24.48 -20.81
C ALA A 794 6.13 24.66 -21.11
N PHE A 795 6.44 25.23 -22.27
CA PHE A 795 7.79 25.67 -22.65
C PHE A 795 7.85 27.19 -22.46
N SER A 796 8.77 27.69 -21.63
CA SER A 796 8.95 29.12 -21.40
C SER A 796 10.29 29.64 -21.92
N TYR A 797 10.31 30.88 -22.42
CA TYR A 797 11.48 31.55 -23.00
C TYR A 797 11.63 32.99 -22.48
N LEU A 798 12.86 33.37 -22.11
CA LEU A 798 13.23 34.74 -21.76
C LEU A 798 14.74 34.93 -21.92
N ASN A 799 15.16 36.06 -22.51
CA ASN A 799 16.56 36.52 -22.55
C ASN A 799 17.61 35.51 -23.06
N GLY A 800 17.29 34.73 -24.10
CA GLY A 800 18.20 33.70 -24.64
C GLY A 800 18.14 32.35 -23.93
N LYS A 801 17.29 32.21 -22.90
CA LYS A 801 17.15 30.99 -22.08
C LYS A 801 15.73 30.43 -22.15
N PHE A 802 15.61 29.15 -21.83
CA PHE A 802 14.33 28.45 -21.80
C PHE A 802 14.25 27.41 -20.67
N ALA A 803 13.02 26.97 -20.38
CA ALA A 803 12.73 25.79 -19.57
C ALA A 803 11.48 25.07 -20.11
N GLU A 804 11.33 23.79 -19.80
CA GLU A 804 10.10 23.02 -20.06
C GLU A 804 9.59 22.40 -18.74
N SER A 805 8.28 22.43 -18.54
CA SER A 805 7.56 21.67 -17.51
C SER A 805 6.34 20.99 -18.12
N LYS A 806 5.78 20.01 -17.42
CA LYS A 806 4.66 19.18 -17.90
C LYS A 806 3.78 18.70 -16.76
N THR A 807 2.49 18.50 -17.04
CA THR A 807 1.57 17.75 -16.20
C THR A 807 0.73 16.81 -17.05
N ILE A 808 0.19 15.76 -16.44
CA ILE A 808 -0.88 14.97 -17.03
C ILE A 808 -2.21 15.65 -16.65
N VAL A 809 -3.18 15.64 -17.55
CA VAL A 809 -4.58 16.04 -17.28
C VAL A 809 -5.23 14.92 -16.47
N LYS A 810 -5.59 15.21 -15.20
CA LYS A 810 -6.21 14.21 -14.34
C LYS A 810 -7.68 14.01 -14.74
N ASP A 811 -8.02 12.76 -15.01
CA ASP A 811 -9.40 12.30 -15.07
C ASP A 811 -10.13 12.58 -13.73
N GLU A 812 -11.15 13.44 -13.77
CA GLU A 812 -12.10 13.66 -12.67
C GLU A 812 -13.56 13.73 -13.16
N THR A 813 -13.86 13.19 -14.36
CA THR A 813 -15.21 13.12 -14.90
C THR A 813 -15.84 11.78 -14.53
N ALA A 814 -16.99 11.80 -13.85
CA ALA A 814 -17.68 10.57 -13.48
C ALA A 814 -18.25 9.84 -14.72
N PRO A 815 -18.21 8.49 -14.77
CA PRO A 815 -18.80 7.71 -15.85
C PRO A 815 -20.32 7.91 -15.89
N GLU A 816 -20.92 7.79 -17.08
CA GLU A 816 -22.38 7.90 -17.26
C GLU A 816 -23.14 6.90 -16.38
N LYS A 817 -24.39 7.23 -16.01
CA LYS A 817 -25.18 6.38 -15.12
C LYS A 817 -25.37 4.98 -15.74
N PRO A 818 -25.01 3.89 -15.05
CA PRO A 818 -25.21 2.53 -15.54
C PRO A 818 -26.69 2.15 -15.59
N THR A 819 -26.99 1.12 -16.39
CA THR A 819 -28.31 0.50 -16.48
C THR A 819 -28.33 -0.86 -15.78
N LEU A 820 -29.51 -1.27 -15.32
CA LEU A 820 -29.81 -2.60 -14.78
C LEU A 820 -30.99 -3.16 -15.57
N GLU A 821 -30.85 -4.35 -16.14
CA GLU A 821 -31.85 -4.96 -17.00
C GLU A 821 -33.06 -5.47 -16.20
N GLU A 822 -34.26 -5.18 -16.72
CA GLU A 822 -35.54 -5.62 -16.16
C GLU A 822 -36.26 -6.61 -17.12
N PRO A 823 -37.14 -7.50 -16.61
CA PRO A 823 -37.51 -7.69 -15.21
C PRO A 823 -36.54 -8.61 -14.44
N ILE A 824 -36.15 -8.19 -13.25
CA ILE A 824 -35.56 -9.07 -12.24
C ILE A 824 -36.68 -9.96 -11.66
N LYS A 825 -36.39 -11.25 -11.44
CA LYS A 825 -37.32 -12.21 -10.84
C LYS A 825 -36.74 -12.81 -9.57
N ASP A 826 -37.60 -13.33 -8.71
CA ASP A 826 -37.26 -14.24 -7.61
C ASP A 826 -36.28 -15.35 -8.03
N ILE A 827 -36.52 -15.98 -9.19
CA ILE A 827 -35.68 -17.04 -9.77
C ILE A 827 -34.49 -16.52 -10.61
N SER A 828 -34.18 -15.22 -10.60
CA SER A 828 -33.03 -14.70 -11.37
C SER A 828 -31.70 -15.20 -10.80
N GLU A 829 -30.86 -15.78 -11.66
CA GLU A 829 -29.51 -16.25 -11.31
C GLU A 829 -28.41 -15.17 -11.51
N LYS A 830 -28.74 -14.06 -12.18
CA LYS A 830 -27.80 -13.01 -12.55
C LYS A 830 -28.46 -11.63 -12.64
N PHE A 831 -27.67 -10.59 -12.40
CA PHE A 831 -27.97 -9.21 -12.79
C PHE A 831 -27.15 -8.86 -14.04
N GLN A 832 -27.75 -8.14 -14.98
CA GLN A 832 -27.13 -7.74 -16.25
C GLN A 832 -27.43 -6.27 -16.56
N GLY A 833 -26.64 -5.67 -17.44
CA GLY A 833 -26.86 -4.30 -17.89
C GLY A 833 -25.63 -3.70 -18.54
N LYS A 834 -25.59 -2.37 -18.60
CA LYS A 834 -24.48 -1.62 -19.19
C LYS A 834 -23.91 -0.55 -18.26
N ALA A 835 -22.63 -0.26 -18.46
CA ALA A 835 -21.87 0.80 -17.81
C ALA A 835 -20.78 1.27 -18.79
N GLU A 836 -19.90 2.18 -18.35
CA GLU A 836 -18.71 2.53 -19.13
C GLU A 836 -17.81 1.29 -19.35
N PRO A 837 -17.24 1.10 -20.57
CA PRO A 837 -16.36 -0.03 -20.85
C PRO A 837 -15.18 -0.14 -19.88
N ASN A 838 -14.98 -1.33 -19.30
CA ASN A 838 -13.97 -1.63 -18.27
C ASN A 838 -14.18 -0.97 -16.89
N SER A 839 -15.28 -0.26 -16.64
CA SER A 839 -15.62 0.22 -15.28
C SER A 839 -16.00 -0.95 -14.34
N PHE A 840 -15.92 -0.74 -13.03
CA PHE A 840 -16.49 -1.63 -12.02
C PHE A 840 -17.92 -1.22 -11.70
N VAL A 841 -18.85 -2.14 -11.87
CA VAL A 841 -20.27 -1.97 -11.53
C VAL A 841 -20.53 -2.58 -10.17
N HIS A 842 -21.06 -1.76 -9.26
CA HIS A 842 -21.40 -2.09 -7.89
C HIS A 842 -22.91 -2.21 -7.75
N ILE A 843 -23.40 -3.33 -7.20
CA ILE A 843 -24.83 -3.65 -7.09
C ILE A 843 -25.26 -3.53 -5.64
N TYR A 844 -26.35 -2.78 -5.42
CA TYR A 844 -26.85 -2.45 -4.09
C TYR A 844 -28.31 -2.87 -3.91
N SER A 845 -28.69 -3.18 -2.68
CA SER A 845 -30.08 -3.23 -2.23
C SER A 845 -30.17 -2.58 -0.84
N GLU A 846 -31.16 -1.71 -0.64
CA GLU A 846 -31.32 -0.89 0.59
C GLU A 846 -30.01 -0.17 1.00
N ASP A 847 -29.29 0.37 0.00
CA ASP A 847 -27.95 0.99 0.10
C ASP A 847 -26.82 0.08 0.62
N VAL A 848 -27.07 -1.21 0.86
CA VAL A 848 -26.07 -2.23 1.18
C VAL A 848 -25.47 -2.82 -0.11
N LEU A 849 -24.14 -2.88 -0.19
CA LEU A 849 -23.42 -3.50 -1.30
C LEU A 849 -23.64 -5.03 -1.31
N ILE A 850 -24.20 -5.55 -2.39
CA ILE A 850 -24.47 -6.99 -2.62
C ILE A 850 -23.31 -7.65 -3.36
N GLY A 851 -22.61 -6.89 -4.20
CA GLY A 851 -21.41 -7.35 -4.90
C GLY A 851 -20.98 -6.38 -6.01
N SER A 852 -19.92 -6.74 -6.73
CA SER A 852 -19.42 -5.94 -7.85
C SER A 852 -18.88 -6.82 -8.97
N VAL A 853 -18.96 -6.33 -10.21
CA VAL A 853 -18.46 -6.98 -11.42
C VAL A 853 -17.83 -5.95 -12.36
N LYS A 854 -16.81 -6.32 -13.12
CA LYS A 854 -16.23 -5.43 -14.14
C LYS A 854 -17.06 -5.51 -15.44
N ALA A 855 -17.39 -4.36 -16.02
CA ALA A 855 -17.95 -4.28 -17.37
C ALA A 855 -16.89 -4.67 -18.42
N ASP A 856 -17.32 -5.27 -19.53
CA ASP A 856 -16.43 -5.66 -20.62
C ASP A 856 -15.99 -4.46 -21.48
N ALA A 857 -15.21 -4.73 -22.54
CA ALA A 857 -14.75 -3.71 -23.48
C ALA A 857 -15.86 -3.09 -24.36
N ASN A 858 -17.10 -3.60 -24.27
CA ASN A 858 -18.30 -3.07 -24.92
C ASN A 858 -19.24 -2.37 -23.92
N GLY A 859 -18.84 -2.26 -22.64
CA GLY A 859 -19.65 -1.70 -21.56
C GLY A 859 -20.74 -2.64 -21.02
N VAL A 860 -20.72 -3.93 -21.37
CA VAL A 860 -21.71 -4.92 -20.88
C VAL A 860 -21.19 -5.60 -19.62
N TYR A 861 -22.03 -5.75 -18.60
CA TYR A 861 -21.70 -6.51 -17.40
C TYR A 861 -22.69 -7.65 -17.13
N THR A 862 -22.27 -8.65 -16.36
CA THR A 862 -23.13 -9.74 -15.88
C THR A 862 -22.59 -10.26 -14.55
N PHE A 863 -23.29 -9.96 -13.46
CA PHE A 863 -22.99 -10.43 -12.12
C PHE A 863 -23.81 -11.70 -11.84
N VAL A 864 -23.16 -12.80 -11.46
CA VAL A 864 -23.84 -14.01 -11.00
C VAL A 864 -24.25 -13.80 -9.54
N ILE A 865 -25.52 -14.05 -9.24
CA ILE A 865 -26.06 -13.86 -7.88
C ILE A 865 -25.62 -15.05 -7.02
N PRO A 866 -24.98 -14.81 -5.85
CA PRO A 866 -24.54 -15.88 -4.95
C PRO A 866 -25.69 -16.81 -4.55
N GLU A 867 -25.40 -18.10 -4.35
CA GLU A 867 -26.43 -19.12 -4.11
C GLU A 867 -27.15 -18.91 -2.78
N GLU A 868 -26.44 -18.44 -1.75
CA GLU A 868 -27.00 -18.02 -0.46
C GLU A 868 -27.83 -16.72 -0.51
N LYS A 869 -27.96 -16.11 -1.69
CA LYS A 869 -28.85 -14.98 -2.00
C LYS A 869 -30.01 -15.36 -2.93
N ARG A 870 -30.19 -16.65 -3.26
CA ARG A 870 -31.26 -17.16 -4.13
C ARG A 870 -32.24 -18.06 -3.37
N PRO A 871 -33.56 -18.03 -3.68
CA PRO A 871 -34.22 -17.08 -4.57
C PRO A 871 -34.18 -15.64 -4.03
N LEU A 872 -34.26 -14.65 -4.92
CA LEU A 872 -34.40 -13.25 -4.52
C LEU A 872 -35.77 -13.04 -3.88
N VAL A 873 -35.82 -12.30 -2.77
CA VAL A 873 -37.09 -11.97 -2.10
C VAL A 873 -37.91 -10.98 -2.96
N PRO A 874 -39.17 -11.28 -3.34
CA PRO A 874 -40.02 -10.37 -4.11
C PRO A 874 -40.18 -8.99 -3.47
N GLY A 875 -40.38 -7.96 -4.30
CA GLY A 875 -40.52 -6.57 -3.86
C GLY A 875 -39.22 -5.88 -3.42
N THR A 876 -38.14 -6.64 -3.16
CA THR A 876 -36.79 -6.11 -2.92
C THR A 876 -36.34 -5.28 -4.12
N LYS A 877 -35.70 -4.13 -3.86
CA LYS A 877 -35.24 -3.21 -4.92
C LYS A 877 -33.72 -3.21 -5.04
N TYR A 878 -33.25 -3.13 -6.28
CA TYR A 878 -31.84 -3.09 -6.63
C TYR A 878 -31.53 -1.87 -7.50
N TYR A 879 -30.34 -1.30 -7.32
CA TYR A 879 -29.74 -0.32 -8.23
C TYR A 879 -28.25 -0.63 -8.41
N VAL A 880 -27.62 -0.02 -9.41
CA VAL A 880 -26.18 -0.09 -9.65
C VAL A 880 -25.52 1.28 -9.73
N THR A 881 -24.23 1.35 -9.40
CA THR A 881 -23.32 2.47 -9.73
C THR A 881 -22.09 1.94 -10.45
N ALA A 882 -21.47 2.76 -11.29
CA ALA A 882 -20.22 2.44 -11.98
C ALA A 882 -19.07 3.23 -11.33
N THR A 883 -17.88 2.66 -11.32
CA THR A 883 -16.62 3.32 -10.94
C THR A 883 -15.60 3.09 -12.04
N ASP A 884 -15.04 4.16 -12.60
CA ASP A 884 -14.11 4.10 -13.72
C ASP A 884 -12.68 3.63 -13.31
N ALA A 885 -11.71 3.78 -14.21
CA ALA A 885 -10.31 3.45 -13.95
C ALA A 885 -9.55 4.51 -13.11
N ALA A 886 -10.08 5.72 -12.97
CA ALA A 886 -9.52 6.82 -12.18
C ALA A 886 -10.08 6.88 -10.75
N GLY A 887 -11.19 6.19 -10.48
CA GLY A 887 -11.89 6.12 -9.21
C GLY A 887 -13.08 7.09 -9.09
N ASN A 888 -13.55 7.71 -10.18
CA ASN A 888 -14.77 8.52 -10.14
C ASN A 888 -16.01 7.60 -10.17
N VAL A 889 -17.09 8.00 -9.49
CA VAL A 889 -18.29 7.18 -9.29
C VAL A 889 -19.50 7.83 -9.96
N SER A 890 -20.27 7.05 -10.72
CA SER A 890 -21.48 7.50 -11.42
C SER A 890 -22.62 7.87 -10.47
N GLU A 891 -23.65 8.51 -11.01
CA GLU A 891 -24.99 8.49 -10.38
C GLU A 891 -25.55 7.07 -10.27
N LYS A 892 -26.55 6.86 -9.40
CA LYS A 892 -27.27 5.59 -9.27
C LYS A 892 -28.10 5.31 -10.53
N SER A 893 -28.20 4.05 -10.92
CA SER A 893 -29.21 3.59 -11.89
C SER A 893 -30.62 3.82 -11.36
N ASP A 894 -31.59 3.70 -12.25
CA ASP A 894 -33.00 3.59 -11.86
C ASP A 894 -33.22 2.30 -11.03
N LEU A 895 -34.18 2.32 -10.11
CA LEU A 895 -34.46 1.23 -9.16
C LEU A 895 -35.33 0.14 -9.79
N VAL A 896 -34.80 -1.08 -9.90
CA VAL A 896 -35.53 -2.26 -10.41
C VAL A 896 -36.01 -3.12 -9.24
N SER A 897 -37.26 -3.55 -9.27
CA SER A 897 -37.88 -4.39 -8.23
C SER A 897 -37.86 -5.87 -8.64
N VAL A 898 -37.60 -6.76 -7.69
CA VAL A 898 -37.77 -8.21 -7.87
C VAL A 898 -39.26 -8.51 -8.07
N LYS A 899 -39.59 -9.20 -9.17
CA LYS A 899 -40.92 -9.75 -9.43
C LYS A 899 -41.03 -11.19 -8.94
N ASP A 900 -42.13 -11.49 -8.26
CA ASP A 900 -42.53 -12.84 -7.87
C ASP A 900 -43.02 -13.70 -9.06
N THR A 901 -42.64 -14.98 -9.07
CA THR A 901 -43.07 -16.00 -10.04
C THR A 901 -43.22 -17.41 -9.46
N MET A 902 -43.02 -17.60 -8.15
CA MET A 902 -43.11 -18.90 -7.46
C MET A 902 -44.45 -19.06 -6.73
N PRO A 903 -45.07 -20.27 -6.74
CA PRO A 903 -46.33 -20.51 -6.04
C PRO A 903 -46.15 -20.93 -4.56
N PRO A 904 -47.16 -20.66 -3.70
CA PRO A 904 -47.15 -21.10 -2.30
C PRO A 904 -47.04 -22.62 -2.15
N THR A 905 -46.60 -23.08 -0.98
CA THR A 905 -46.50 -24.51 -0.62
C THR A 905 -47.26 -24.79 0.67
N ALA A 906 -47.89 -25.96 0.81
CA ALA A 906 -48.59 -26.39 2.04
C ALA A 906 -48.90 -27.91 2.05
N ASN A 907 -49.17 -28.44 3.24
CA ASN A 907 -49.61 -29.82 3.50
C ASN A 907 -51.13 -29.86 3.82
N PRO A 908 -51.85 -30.97 3.54
CA PRO A 908 -53.25 -31.13 3.90
C PRO A 908 -53.50 -31.46 5.38
N VAL A 909 -54.71 -31.19 5.87
CA VAL A 909 -55.21 -31.55 7.21
C VAL A 909 -56.52 -32.35 7.09
N THR A 910 -56.52 -33.61 7.53
CA THR A 910 -57.69 -34.52 7.43
C THR A 910 -58.90 -34.01 8.20
N GLN A 911 -60.08 -34.06 7.58
CA GLN A 911 -61.35 -33.59 8.15
C GLN A 911 -62.31 -34.75 8.45
N VAL A 912 -63.20 -34.58 9.43
CA VAL A 912 -64.26 -35.55 9.78
C VAL A 912 -65.59 -34.81 9.98
N ILE A 913 -66.59 -35.11 9.16
CA ILE A 913 -67.92 -34.45 9.17
C ILE A 913 -69.05 -35.49 9.11
N LYS A 914 -70.29 -35.10 9.43
CA LYS A 914 -71.43 -36.02 9.30
C LYS A 914 -71.95 -36.07 7.85
N ILE A 915 -72.72 -37.11 7.53
CA ILE A 915 -73.45 -37.21 6.28
C ILE A 915 -74.41 -36.02 6.12
N GLY A 916 -74.32 -35.33 4.98
CA GLY A 916 -75.09 -34.10 4.72
C GLY A 916 -74.58 -32.82 5.39
N ASP A 917 -73.65 -32.87 6.34
CA ASP A 917 -72.94 -31.66 6.82
C ASP A 917 -71.95 -31.19 5.72
N ASP A 918 -71.73 -29.88 5.62
CA ASP A 918 -70.70 -29.27 4.77
C ASP A 918 -69.39 -29.08 5.55
N LEU A 919 -68.28 -28.80 4.87
CA LEU A 919 -67.04 -28.41 5.53
C LEU A 919 -67.20 -27.08 6.28
N SER A 920 -66.41 -26.89 7.35
CA SER A 920 -66.52 -25.79 8.35
C SER A 920 -66.18 -24.37 7.87
N GLY A 921 -66.40 -24.07 6.59
CA GLY A 921 -66.34 -22.72 6.00
C GLY A 921 -64.95 -22.20 5.65
N ASN A 922 -63.96 -22.31 6.54
CA ASN A 922 -62.64 -21.70 6.36
C ASN A 922 -61.66 -22.61 5.61
N ALA A 923 -61.25 -22.19 4.40
CA ALA A 923 -60.29 -22.94 3.57
C ALA A 923 -58.88 -23.05 4.18
N LYS A 924 -58.49 -22.14 5.09
CA LYS A 924 -57.17 -22.11 5.72
C LYS A 924 -56.98 -23.23 6.75
N ASP A 925 -58.05 -23.70 7.38
CA ASP A 925 -58.01 -24.73 8.44
C ASP A 925 -57.81 -26.16 7.89
N TYR A 926 -57.91 -26.32 6.57
CA TYR A 926 -57.72 -27.61 5.87
C TYR A 926 -56.28 -27.82 5.38
N VAL A 927 -55.39 -26.85 5.62
CA VAL A 927 -53.99 -26.87 5.21
C VAL A 927 -53.06 -26.43 6.36
N THR A 928 -51.81 -26.88 6.34
CA THR A 928 -50.80 -26.57 7.35
C THR A 928 -49.41 -26.47 6.73
N ASN A 929 -48.41 -26.00 7.49
CA ASN A 929 -47.05 -25.72 7.01
C ASN A 929 -47.03 -24.83 5.74
N VAL A 930 -47.90 -23.80 5.70
CA VAL A 930 -48.01 -22.93 4.54
C VAL A 930 -46.77 -22.03 4.47
N ASN A 931 -46.06 -22.05 3.35
CA ASN A 931 -44.83 -21.29 3.12
C ASN A 931 -44.76 -20.70 1.71
N ASP A 932 -44.22 -19.50 1.59
CA ASP A 932 -44.22 -18.68 0.38
C ASP A 932 -43.02 -17.70 0.38
N ASN A 933 -42.47 -17.38 -0.80
CA ASN A 933 -41.29 -16.51 -0.96
C ASN A 933 -41.60 -15.01 -0.89
N ALA A 934 -42.81 -14.57 -1.26
CA ALA A 934 -43.31 -13.21 -0.98
C ALA A 934 -43.85 -13.08 0.46
N GLY A 935 -44.12 -14.21 1.12
CA GLY A 935 -44.33 -14.31 2.56
C GLY A 935 -45.75 -14.72 2.96
N ILE A 936 -45.89 -15.26 4.18
CA ILE A 936 -47.08 -16.01 4.60
C ILE A 936 -48.24 -15.18 5.16
N SER A 937 -48.27 -13.86 4.92
CA SER A 937 -49.32 -12.98 5.46
C SER A 937 -50.64 -13.14 4.71
N ASP A 938 -51.76 -12.88 5.40
CA ASP A 938 -53.10 -12.84 4.80
C ASP A 938 -53.32 -11.65 3.82
N SER A 939 -52.30 -10.80 3.64
CA SER A 939 -52.24 -9.78 2.58
C SER A 939 -51.57 -10.29 1.30
N ASN A 940 -50.84 -11.41 1.37
CA ASN A 940 -50.26 -12.08 0.22
C ASN A 940 -51.07 -13.33 -0.14
N LEU A 941 -51.30 -14.22 0.84
CA LEU A 941 -51.90 -15.53 0.61
C LEU A 941 -53.41 -15.54 0.75
N SER A 942 -54.08 -16.03 -0.30
CA SER A 942 -55.51 -16.31 -0.34
C SER A 942 -55.79 -17.82 -0.41
N TYR A 943 -56.86 -18.28 0.24
CA TYR A 943 -57.20 -19.70 0.40
C TYR A 943 -58.63 -19.95 -0.09
N LYS A 944 -58.84 -20.97 -0.93
CA LYS A 944 -60.14 -21.24 -1.55
C LYS A 944 -60.40 -22.73 -1.72
N VAL A 945 -61.52 -23.22 -1.17
CA VAL A 945 -62.04 -24.56 -1.54
C VAL A 945 -62.51 -24.53 -2.99
N THR A 946 -61.90 -25.37 -3.83
CA THR A 946 -62.12 -25.45 -5.28
C THR A 946 -62.82 -26.74 -5.70
N LYS A 947 -62.73 -27.80 -4.88
CA LYS A 947 -63.53 -29.03 -4.99
C LYS A 947 -64.14 -29.31 -3.62
N LYS A 948 -65.47 -29.45 -3.56
CA LYS A 948 -66.16 -29.90 -2.34
C LYS A 948 -66.21 -31.44 -2.27
N PRO A 949 -66.23 -32.02 -1.06
CA PRO A 949 -66.39 -33.45 -0.87
C PRO A 949 -67.81 -33.92 -1.24
N ASP A 950 -67.95 -35.20 -1.60
CA ASP A 950 -69.26 -35.82 -1.85
C ASP A 950 -69.88 -36.33 -0.54
N VAL A 951 -70.53 -35.41 0.17
CA VAL A 951 -71.13 -35.66 1.50
C VAL A 951 -72.39 -36.54 1.47
N SER A 952 -72.76 -37.08 0.31
CA SER A 952 -73.90 -38.00 0.14
C SER A 952 -73.58 -39.46 0.50
N LYS A 953 -72.31 -39.81 0.69
CA LYS A 953 -71.84 -41.18 0.94
C LYS A 953 -71.01 -41.26 2.21
N ILE A 954 -71.22 -42.31 2.99
CA ILE A 954 -70.39 -42.65 4.15
C ILE A 954 -69.05 -43.22 3.67
N GLY A 955 -67.96 -42.83 4.31
CA GLY A 955 -66.60 -43.24 3.97
C GLY A 955 -65.69 -42.06 3.62
N TYR A 956 -64.59 -42.35 2.93
CA TYR A 956 -63.61 -41.35 2.51
C TYR A 956 -63.96 -40.68 1.18
N VAL A 957 -63.78 -39.36 1.13
CA VAL A 957 -63.92 -38.50 -0.04
C VAL A 957 -62.87 -37.38 -0.01
N GLU A 958 -62.72 -36.64 -1.10
CA GLU A 958 -61.70 -35.59 -1.25
C GLU A 958 -62.31 -34.20 -1.39
N ALA A 959 -61.70 -33.21 -0.75
CA ALA A 959 -61.80 -31.80 -1.11
C ALA A 959 -60.49 -31.32 -1.78
N GLU A 960 -60.54 -30.18 -2.45
CA GLU A 960 -59.35 -29.47 -2.97
C GLU A 960 -59.36 -28.05 -2.44
N VAL A 961 -58.21 -27.59 -1.93
CA VAL A 961 -57.96 -26.19 -1.59
C VAL A 961 -56.89 -25.65 -2.53
N THR A 962 -57.21 -24.57 -3.24
CA THR A 962 -56.19 -23.74 -3.90
C THR A 962 -55.71 -22.66 -2.94
N ILE A 963 -54.40 -22.52 -2.83
CA ILE A 963 -53.71 -21.37 -2.22
C ILE A 963 -53.17 -20.52 -3.37
N THR A 964 -53.29 -19.19 -3.29
CA THR A 964 -52.84 -18.25 -4.33
C THR A 964 -52.25 -16.99 -3.70
N ASP A 965 -51.05 -16.61 -4.13
CA ASP A 965 -50.34 -15.40 -3.70
C ASP A 965 -50.88 -14.11 -4.35
N ALA A 966 -50.31 -12.95 -4.00
CA ALA A 966 -50.72 -11.66 -4.54
C ALA A 966 -50.19 -11.36 -5.95
N ALA A 967 -49.21 -12.12 -6.45
CA ALA A 967 -48.75 -12.06 -7.84
C ALA A 967 -49.61 -12.93 -8.79
N GLY A 968 -50.39 -13.86 -8.21
CA GLY A 968 -51.33 -14.75 -8.90
C GLY A 968 -50.80 -16.16 -9.16
N ASN A 969 -49.66 -16.57 -8.60
CA ASN A 969 -49.22 -17.95 -8.69
C ASN A 969 -49.98 -18.81 -7.66
N ALA A 970 -50.15 -20.12 -7.94
CA ALA A 970 -51.12 -20.92 -7.21
C ALA A 970 -50.76 -22.40 -7.08
N THR A 971 -51.07 -22.99 -5.92
CA THR A 971 -50.89 -24.40 -5.59
C THR A 971 -52.20 -25.03 -5.15
N LYS A 972 -52.45 -26.28 -5.58
CA LYS A 972 -53.61 -27.10 -5.20
C LYS A 972 -53.19 -28.14 -4.17
N VAL A 973 -53.94 -28.23 -3.08
CA VAL A 973 -53.76 -29.22 -2.01
C VAL A 973 -55.00 -30.11 -1.94
N ILE A 974 -54.81 -31.44 -2.01
CA ILE A 974 -55.89 -32.43 -1.89
C ILE A 974 -56.08 -32.75 -0.40
N VAL A 975 -57.29 -32.51 0.10
CA VAL A 975 -57.65 -32.64 1.52
C VAL A 975 -58.54 -33.88 1.70
N PRO A 976 -58.13 -34.89 2.47
CA PRO A 976 -58.96 -36.05 2.76
C PRO A 976 -60.06 -35.71 3.78
N VAL A 977 -61.28 -36.15 3.52
CA VAL A 977 -62.47 -35.89 4.34
C VAL A 977 -63.20 -37.21 4.60
N PHE A 978 -63.51 -37.51 5.86
CA PHE A 978 -64.30 -38.68 6.25
C PHE A 978 -65.73 -38.30 6.60
N ILE A 979 -66.69 -38.97 5.95
CA ILE A 979 -68.13 -38.76 6.15
C ILE A 979 -68.69 -39.88 7.04
N LYS A 980 -69.36 -39.52 8.13
CA LYS A 980 -69.94 -40.47 9.10
C LYS A 980 -71.43 -40.27 9.34
N ASP A 981 -72.14 -41.29 9.81
CA ASP A 981 -73.47 -41.14 10.42
C ASP A 981 -73.52 -41.86 11.78
N ASP A 982 -74.70 -41.95 12.41
CA ASP A 982 -74.85 -42.59 13.72
C ASP A 982 -74.69 -44.13 13.69
N ARG A 983 -74.61 -44.74 12.49
CA ARG A 983 -74.19 -46.14 12.30
C ARG A 983 -72.67 -46.29 12.39
N VAL A 984 -71.90 -45.22 12.22
CA VAL A 984 -70.43 -45.22 12.21
C VAL A 984 -69.84 -44.84 13.57
N THR A 985 -68.93 -45.68 14.04
CA THR A 985 -68.12 -45.46 15.25
C THR A 985 -66.69 -45.21 14.82
N ILE A 986 -66.01 -44.21 15.38
CA ILE A 986 -64.67 -43.77 14.93
C ILE A 986 -63.69 -43.89 16.11
N GLY A 987 -62.54 -44.53 15.86
CA GLY A 987 -61.39 -44.57 16.74
C GLY A 987 -60.24 -43.69 16.23
N ASN A 988 -59.02 -44.03 16.60
CA ASN A 988 -57.78 -43.45 16.08
C ASN A 988 -57.26 -44.21 14.85
N GLU A 989 -57.47 -45.54 14.78
CA GLU A 989 -56.94 -46.38 13.69
C GLU A 989 -58.01 -46.82 12.67
N ALA A 990 -59.28 -46.91 13.07
CA ALA A 990 -60.37 -47.35 12.21
C ALA A 990 -61.69 -46.60 12.42
N ALA A 991 -62.61 -46.78 11.46
CA ALA A 991 -64.02 -46.42 11.58
C ALA A 991 -64.90 -47.63 11.19
N LEU A 992 -65.94 -47.93 11.98
CA LEU A 992 -66.79 -49.12 11.87
C LEU A 992 -68.28 -48.76 11.75
N GLN A 993 -68.93 -49.19 10.68
CA GLN A 993 -70.37 -49.04 10.41
C GLN A 993 -71.13 -50.35 10.72
N ALA A 994 -72.23 -50.27 11.49
CA ALA A 994 -73.21 -51.36 11.61
C ALA A 994 -74.61 -50.88 12.08
N ARG A 995 -75.67 -51.62 11.71
CA ARG A 995 -77.08 -51.38 12.11
C ARG A 995 -77.72 -52.56 12.85
N ASP A 996 -78.85 -52.29 13.50
CA ASP A 996 -79.77 -53.28 14.08
C ASP A 996 -80.69 -53.90 13.00
N PHE A 997 -81.24 -55.10 13.25
CA PHE A 997 -82.20 -55.76 12.34
C PHE A 997 -83.19 -56.73 13.03
N VAL A 998 -84.13 -57.29 12.26
CA VAL A 998 -85.21 -58.20 12.72
C VAL A 998 -85.36 -59.36 11.72
N SER A 999 -85.74 -60.55 12.20
CA SER A 999 -85.92 -61.78 11.41
C SER A 999 -87.12 -62.61 11.91
N VAL A 1000 -87.50 -63.67 11.20
CA VAL A 1000 -88.49 -64.67 11.64
C VAL A 1000 -87.78 -65.95 12.11
N VAL A 1001 -88.42 -66.76 12.95
CA VAL A 1001 -87.79 -67.92 13.60
C VAL A 1001 -87.29 -68.97 12.60
N ASP A 1002 -87.94 -69.08 11.44
CA ASP A 1002 -87.59 -70.00 10.36
C ASP A 1002 -86.38 -69.54 9.52
N ASP A 1003 -86.05 -68.24 9.54
CA ASP A 1003 -84.95 -67.63 8.77
C ASP A 1003 -83.61 -67.62 9.54
N VAL A 1004 -83.61 -67.81 10.86
CA VAL A 1004 -82.39 -67.74 11.70
C VAL A 1004 -81.56 -69.03 11.58
N PRO A 1005 -80.32 -68.99 11.04
CA PRO A 1005 -79.51 -70.19 10.87
C PRO A 1005 -79.11 -70.82 12.21
N ALA A 1006 -79.19 -72.16 12.30
CA ALA A 1006 -78.73 -72.92 13.45
C ALA A 1006 -77.20 -73.19 13.43
N ASP A 1007 -76.52 -73.00 12.29
CA ASP A 1007 -75.06 -73.10 12.18
C ASP A 1007 -74.38 -71.77 12.56
N VAL A 1008 -73.30 -71.84 13.34
CA VAL A 1008 -72.63 -70.67 13.92
C VAL A 1008 -71.89 -69.81 12.88
N GLU A 1009 -71.29 -70.41 11.84
CA GLU A 1009 -70.60 -69.63 10.81
C GLU A 1009 -71.59 -69.02 9.81
N GLN A 1010 -72.66 -69.75 9.46
CA GLN A 1010 -73.78 -69.17 8.71
C GLN A 1010 -74.45 -68.03 9.47
N LEU A 1011 -74.64 -68.18 10.80
CA LEU A 1011 -75.19 -67.12 11.66
C LEU A 1011 -74.28 -65.88 11.69
N LYS A 1012 -72.95 -66.04 11.77
CA LYS A 1012 -72.00 -64.92 11.67
C LYS A 1012 -72.09 -64.18 10.33
N GLN A 1013 -72.13 -64.92 9.22
CA GLN A 1013 -72.26 -64.31 7.88
C GLN A 1013 -73.62 -63.62 7.69
N PHE A 1014 -74.68 -64.21 8.23
CA PHE A 1014 -76.02 -63.60 8.29
C PHE A 1014 -76.01 -62.29 9.07
N ILE A 1015 -75.42 -62.25 10.28
CA ILE A 1015 -75.26 -61.01 11.06
C ILE A 1015 -74.48 -59.96 10.28
N LEU A 1016 -73.27 -60.26 9.76
CA LEU A 1016 -72.44 -59.29 9.03
C LEU A 1016 -73.16 -58.69 7.81
N LYS A 1017 -73.97 -59.51 7.11
CA LYS A 1017 -74.78 -59.11 5.96
C LYS A 1017 -75.96 -58.22 6.38
N GLU A 1018 -76.82 -58.70 7.29
CA GLU A 1018 -78.04 -57.98 7.67
C GLU A 1018 -77.76 -56.73 8.51
N ALA A 1019 -76.61 -56.64 9.19
CA ALA A 1019 -76.16 -55.46 9.92
C ALA A 1019 -75.43 -54.41 9.05
N GLU A 1020 -75.37 -54.56 7.73
CA GLU A 1020 -74.70 -53.63 6.79
C GLU A 1020 -73.21 -53.38 7.11
N VAL A 1021 -72.48 -54.48 7.35
CA VAL A 1021 -71.02 -54.60 7.54
C VAL A 1021 -70.12 -53.61 6.77
N LYS A 1022 -69.56 -52.51 7.32
CA LYS A 1022 -68.43 -51.77 6.69
C LYS A 1022 -67.38 -51.23 7.66
N ALA A 1023 -66.12 -51.15 7.23
CA ALA A 1023 -65.06 -50.47 7.98
C ALA A 1023 -63.97 -49.82 7.10
N TRP A 1024 -63.34 -48.76 7.62
CA TRP A 1024 -62.24 -48.02 6.97
C TRP A 1024 -61.06 -47.79 7.92
N GLU A 1025 -59.84 -47.77 7.38
CA GLU A 1025 -58.61 -47.40 8.09
C GLU A 1025 -58.40 -45.88 8.11
N LEU A 1026 -57.91 -45.35 9.23
CA LEU A 1026 -57.61 -43.92 9.41
C LEU A 1026 -56.09 -43.68 9.39
N PRO A 1027 -55.59 -42.53 8.89
CA PRO A 1027 -56.32 -41.44 8.24
C PRO A 1027 -56.48 -41.62 6.72
N VAL A 1028 -56.08 -42.77 6.15
CA VAL A 1028 -55.87 -42.96 4.70
C VAL A 1028 -57.07 -43.50 3.92
N GLY A 1029 -58.04 -44.15 4.59
CA GLY A 1029 -59.31 -44.56 3.99
C GLY A 1029 -59.35 -45.89 3.25
N ALA A 1030 -58.39 -46.78 3.47
CA ALA A 1030 -58.46 -48.15 2.96
C ALA A 1030 -59.69 -48.90 3.52
N ASP A 1031 -60.37 -49.69 2.67
CA ASP A 1031 -61.49 -50.54 3.09
C ASP A 1031 -60.96 -51.77 3.86
N VAL A 1032 -61.26 -51.82 5.16
CA VAL A 1032 -60.89 -52.90 6.09
C VAL A 1032 -62.11 -53.68 6.57
N THR A 1033 -63.22 -53.65 5.83
CA THR A 1033 -64.48 -54.35 6.16
C THR A 1033 -64.28 -55.85 6.42
N LYS A 1034 -63.28 -56.47 5.78
CA LYS A 1034 -62.93 -57.89 5.97
C LYS A 1034 -62.23 -58.21 7.28
N GLU A 1035 -61.77 -57.21 8.01
CA GLU A 1035 -61.10 -57.35 9.32
C GLU A 1035 -62.10 -57.30 10.49
N VAL A 1036 -63.37 -57.00 10.24
CA VAL A 1036 -64.40 -56.91 11.28
C VAL A 1036 -64.74 -58.30 11.83
N GLN A 1037 -64.63 -58.46 13.14
CA GLN A 1037 -64.90 -59.69 13.88
C GLN A 1037 -66.18 -59.53 14.72
N ILE A 1038 -67.03 -60.54 14.74
CA ILE A 1038 -68.07 -60.67 15.76
C ILE A 1038 -67.40 -61.25 17.01
N VAL A 1039 -67.34 -60.45 18.09
CA VAL A 1039 -66.67 -60.81 19.34
C VAL A 1039 -67.65 -61.35 20.40
N ASP A 1040 -68.94 -61.09 20.25
CA ASP A 1040 -70.03 -61.69 21.04
C ASP A 1040 -71.30 -61.77 20.17
N ILE A 1041 -72.03 -62.89 20.22
CA ILE A 1041 -73.33 -63.10 19.54
C ILE A 1041 -74.54 -62.89 20.47
N GLY A 1042 -74.34 -62.59 21.76
CA GLY A 1042 -75.41 -62.27 22.70
C GLY A 1042 -76.40 -63.40 22.96
N GLY A 1043 -76.02 -64.65 22.68
CA GLY A 1043 -76.89 -65.82 22.80
C GLY A 1043 -77.97 -65.93 21.70
N LEU A 1044 -77.81 -65.26 20.55
CA LEU A 1044 -78.73 -65.36 19.41
C LEU A 1044 -78.95 -66.82 18.98
N THR A 1045 -80.21 -67.25 18.95
CA THR A 1045 -80.66 -68.58 18.51
C THR A 1045 -81.95 -68.47 17.69
N ASN A 1046 -82.39 -69.58 17.10
CA ASN A 1046 -83.71 -69.69 16.43
C ASN A 1046 -84.88 -69.74 17.44
N GLN A 1047 -84.88 -68.85 18.44
CA GLN A 1047 -85.93 -68.71 19.44
C GLN A 1047 -86.43 -67.26 19.48
N ILE A 1048 -87.73 -67.09 19.71
CA ILE A 1048 -88.40 -65.80 19.79
C ILE A 1048 -87.80 -64.98 20.93
N GLY A 1049 -87.17 -63.85 20.62
CA GLY A 1049 -86.44 -63.03 21.59
C GLY A 1049 -85.72 -61.83 20.98
N ASP A 1050 -85.13 -61.02 21.86
CA ASP A 1050 -84.27 -59.88 21.56
C ASP A 1050 -82.82 -60.20 21.98
N TYR A 1051 -81.84 -59.92 21.13
CA TYR A 1051 -80.44 -60.27 21.32
C TYR A 1051 -79.51 -59.08 21.01
N THR A 1052 -78.30 -59.07 21.56
CA THR A 1052 -77.30 -57.99 21.35
C THR A 1052 -75.96 -58.55 20.90
N VAL A 1053 -75.53 -58.21 19.69
CA VAL A 1053 -74.28 -58.68 19.07
C VAL A 1053 -73.20 -57.59 19.15
N ALA A 1054 -71.95 -57.98 19.38
CA ALA A 1054 -70.80 -57.07 19.40
C ALA A 1054 -69.85 -57.32 18.21
N LEU A 1055 -69.52 -56.25 17.50
CA LEU A 1055 -68.65 -56.19 16.34
C LEU A 1055 -67.38 -55.39 16.68
N LYS A 1056 -66.21 -55.81 16.19
CA LYS A 1056 -64.94 -55.13 16.45
C LYS A 1056 -64.01 -55.11 15.26
N VAL A 1057 -63.31 -53.99 15.03
CA VAL A 1057 -62.20 -53.87 14.09
C VAL A 1057 -61.16 -52.91 14.66
N LYS A 1058 -59.89 -53.31 14.66
CA LYS A 1058 -58.78 -52.61 15.33
C LYS A 1058 -59.16 -52.10 16.75
N ASP A 1059 -59.19 -50.79 16.94
CA ASP A 1059 -59.48 -50.10 18.19
C ASP A 1059 -60.98 -49.80 18.42
N VAL A 1060 -61.85 -50.08 17.44
CA VAL A 1060 -63.28 -49.76 17.48
C VAL A 1060 -64.14 -50.99 17.74
N GLU A 1061 -64.98 -50.94 18.78
CA GLU A 1061 -66.05 -51.90 19.07
C GLU A 1061 -67.42 -51.22 18.98
N ARG A 1062 -68.41 -51.88 18.36
CA ARG A 1062 -69.79 -51.43 18.21
C ARG A 1062 -70.76 -52.56 18.54
N LYS A 1063 -71.88 -52.26 19.20
CA LYS A 1063 -72.94 -53.24 19.53
C LYS A 1063 -74.23 -52.93 18.77
N ILE A 1064 -74.96 -53.98 18.40
CA ILE A 1064 -76.20 -53.93 17.59
C ILE A 1064 -77.27 -54.89 18.16
N LYS A 1065 -78.54 -54.67 17.82
CA LYS A 1065 -79.70 -55.46 18.26
C LYS A 1065 -80.28 -56.37 17.15
N VAL A 1066 -80.76 -57.56 17.52
CA VAL A 1066 -81.42 -58.56 16.64
C VAL A 1066 -82.70 -59.12 17.29
N SER A 1067 -83.80 -59.38 16.54
CA SER A 1067 -85.12 -59.83 17.07
C SER A 1067 -85.82 -60.94 16.23
N VAL A 1068 -86.69 -61.82 16.82
CA VAL A 1068 -87.21 -63.09 16.21
C VAL A 1068 -88.71 -63.46 16.56
N ILE A 1069 -89.53 -64.13 15.67
CA ILE A 1069 -91.03 -64.43 15.79
C ILE A 1069 -91.58 -65.74 15.06
N GLY A 1070 -92.79 -66.34 15.33
CA GLY A 1070 -93.22 -67.75 14.94
C GLY A 1070 -94.64 -68.13 14.30
N GLY A 1071 -95.13 -69.42 14.34
CA GLY A 1071 -96.01 -70.14 13.31
C GLY A 1071 -97.39 -70.90 13.60
N ASN A 1072 -97.64 -72.15 13.07
CA ASN A 1072 -98.95 -72.79 12.60
C ASN A 1072 -99.49 -74.17 13.20
N LEU A 1073 -100.66 -74.73 12.78
CA LEU A 1073 -101.31 -76.05 13.20
C LEU A 1073 -101.67 -76.99 11.99
N GLU A 1074 -101.59 -78.33 12.15
CA GLU A 1074 -101.83 -79.35 11.08
C GLU A 1074 -102.26 -80.79 11.54
N LEU A 1075 -102.77 -81.63 10.61
CA LEU A 1075 -103.13 -83.06 10.80
C LEU A 1075 -102.10 -83.95 10.07
N ILE A 1076 -101.47 -84.91 10.76
CA ILE A 1076 -100.25 -85.61 10.30
C ILE A 1076 -100.50 -87.04 9.74
N ASP A 1077 -101.34 -87.86 10.38
CA ASP A 1077 -101.71 -89.22 9.88
C ASP A 1077 -103.14 -89.60 10.29
N VAL A 1078 -103.76 -90.51 9.53
CA VAL A 1078 -105.05 -91.17 9.83
C VAL A 1078 -105.02 -92.68 9.46
N PRO A 1079 -105.84 -93.55 10.08
CA PRO A 1079 -105.92 -94.97 9.71
C PRO A 1079 -106.35 -95.19 8.24
N GLN A 1080 -105.41 -95.68 7.42
CA GLN A 1080 -105.49 -95.80 5.96
C GLN A 1080 -106.22 -97.05 5.46
N SER A 1081 -106.23 -98.14 6.23
CA SER A 1081 -106.99 -99.36 5.87
C SER A 1081 -107.27 -100.24 7.08
N ILE A 1082 -108.37 -101.00 7.01
CA ILE A 1082 -108.87 -101.87 8.09
C ILE A 1082 -109.33 -103.19 7.46
N SER A 1083 -108.98 -104.32 8.07
CA SER A 1083 -109.33 -105.66 7.58
C SER A 1083 -109.93 -106.53 8.68
N PHE A 1084 -110.81 -107.45 8.27
CA PHE A 1084 -111.48 -108.44 9.12
C PHE A 1084 -111.23 -109.88 8.67
N GLY A 1085 -110.48 -110.07 7.58
CA GLY A 1085 -110.08 -111.39 7.07
C GLY A 1085 -111.23 -112.28 6.62
N ASN A 1086 -111.01 -113.60 6.64
CA ASN A 1086 -111.96 -114.61 6.18
C ASN A 1086 -112.97 -114.96 7.28
N VAL A 1087 -114.11 -114.28 7.29
CA VAL A 1087 -115.19 -114.51 8.27
C VAL A 1087 -116.00 -115.76 7.91
N LYS A 1088 -116.04 -116.75 8.84
CA LYS A 1088 -116.99 -117.86 8.75
C LYS A 1088 -118.39 -117.41 9.18
N VAL A 1089 -119.31 -117.34 8.23
CA VAL A 1089 -120.74 -117.09 8.48
C VAL A 1089 -121.29 -118.14 9.45
N GLN A 1090 -121.97 -117.69 10.50
CA GLN A 1090 -122.65 -118.54 11.49
C GLN A 1090 -124.17 -118.38 11.35
N SER A 1091 -124.96 -119.32 11.88
CA SER A 1091 -126.44 -119.30 11.84
C SER A 1091 -127.08 -118.33 12.85
N ARG A 1092 -126.29 -117.43 13.42
CA ARG A 1092 -126.67 -116.36 14.36
C ARG A 1092 -125.72 -115.18 14.13
N GLU A 1093 -126.16 -113.99 14.54
CA GLU A 1093 -125.35 -112.77 14.50
C GLU A 1093 -124.06 -112.91 15.31
N LYS A 1094 -122.97 -112.30 14.81
CA LYS A 1094 -121.69 -112.22 15.52
C LYS A 1094 -120.89 -110.98 15.13
N VAL A 1095 -120.21 -110.40 16.13
CA VAL A 1095 -119.23 -109.33 15.96
C VAL A 1095 -117.81 -109.91 15.90
N PHE A 1096 -116.96 -109.29 15.08
CA PHE A 1096 -115.59 -109.68 14.79
C PHE A 1096 -114.66 -108.48 15.00
N ASN A 1097 -113.58 -108.71 15.76
CA ASN A 1097 -112.49 -107.75 15.90
C ASN A 1097 -111.71 -107.63 14.57
N ARG A 1098 -110.94 -106.54 14.43
CA ARG A 1098 -110.04 -106.35 13.28
C ARG A 1098 -109.00 -107.48 13.22
N SER A 1099 -108.69 -107.94 12.01
CA SER A 1099 -107.54 -108.82 11.75
C SER A 1099 -106.29 -108.05 11.30
N GLY A 1100 -106.41 -106.74 11.06
CA GLY A 1100 -105.30 -105.85 10.74
C GLY A 1100 -105.73 -104.42 10.46
N MET A 1101 -104.80 -103.48 10.61
CA MET A 1101 -104.97 -102.05 10.36
C MET A 1101 -103.63 -101.45 9.88
N LYS A 1102 -103.66 -100.37 9.10
CA LYS A 1102 -102.47 -99.60 8.67
C LYS A 1102 -102.72 -98.11 8.87
N GLY A 1103 -101.70 -97.38 9.35
CA GLY A 1103 -101.80 -95.96 9.72
C GLY A 1103 -102.21 -95.77 11.18
N LYS A 1104 -101.90 -94.60 11.74
CA LYS A 1104 -102.30 -94.14 13.09
C LYS A 1104 -103.03 -92.80 12.98
N LEU A 1105 -103.45 -92.20 14.10
CA LEU A 1105 -104.04 -90.85 14.13
C LEU A 1105 -103.09 -89.87 14.83
N ILE A 1106 -102.53 -88.88 14.10
CA ILE A 1106 -101.49 -87.95 14.60
C ILE A 1106 -101.81 -86.49 14.26
N VAL A 1107 -101.55 -85.53 15.16
CA VAL A 1107 -101.84 -84.08 15.01
C VAL A 1107 -100.66 -83.23 15.52
N SER A 1108 -100.34 -82.10 14.86
CA SER A 1108 -99.22 -81.20 15.20
C SER A 1108 -99.73 -79.78 15.44
N ASP A 1109 -99.30 -79.12 16.54
CA ASP A 1109 -99.65 -77.73 16.86
C ASP A 1109 -98.42 -76.89 17.21
N LYS A 1110 -98.04 -75.97 16.33
CA LYS A 1110 -96.93 -75.01 16.47
C LYS A 1110 -97.44 -73.55 16.47
N ARG A 1111 -98.75 -73.34 16.70
CA ARG A 1111 -99.35 -72.01 16.91
C ARG A 1111 -98.74 -71.34 18.15
N LYS A 1112 -98.68 -70.01 18.14
CA LYS A 1112 -98.30 -69.21 19.31
C LYS A 1112 -99.24 -69.48 20.51
N ASP A 1113 -100.54 -69.56 20.23
CA ASP A 1113 -101.59 -69.73 21.23
C ASP A 1113 -102.26 -71.11 21.03
N LYS A 1114 -102.24 -71.97 22.06
CA LYS A 1114 -102.73 -73.35 21.98
C LYS A 1114 -104.21 -73.42 22.36
N THR A 1115 -105.05 -73.93 21.46
CA THR A 1115 -106.51 -74.05 21.66
C THR A 1115 -107.03 -75.44 21.25
N GLU A 1116 -108.16 -75.84 21.83
CA GLU A 1116 -108.72 -77.19 21.72
C GLU A 1116 -109.12 -77.59 20.29
N TRP A 1117 -108.93 -78.87 19.96
CA TRP A 1117 -109.27 -79.49 18.68
C TRP A 1117 -109.97 -80.84 18.87
N GLN A 1118 -110.63 -81.32 17.80
CA GLN A 1118 -111.54 -82.48 17.77
C GLN A 1118 -111.35 -83.31 16.50
N VAL A 1119 -111.55 -84.62 16.57
CA VAL A 1119 -111.48 -85.55 15.43
C VAL A 1119 -112.74 -86.42 15.32
N TYR A 1120 -113.26 -86.57 14.10
CA TYR A 1120 -114.48 -87.31 13.77
C TYR A 1120 -114.24 -88.43 12.73
N VAL A 1121 -115.13 -89.42 12.68
CA VAL A 1121 -115.18 -90.50 11.67
C VAL A 1121 -116.61 -90.82 11.21
N LYS A 1122 -116.83 -91.15 9.94
CA LYS A 1122 -118.11 -91.68 9.40
C LYS A 1122 -117.86 -92.83 8.41
N GLN A 1123 -118.88 -93.63 8.11
CA GLN A 1123 -118.85 -94.57 6.97
C GLN A 1123 -119.44 -93.92 5.72
N THR A 1124 -118.60 -93.68 4.71
CA THR A 1124 -118.98 -93.07 3.43
C THR A 1124 -119.44 -94.10 2.40
N SER A 1125 -119.10 -95.38 2.57
CA SER A 1125 -119.52 -96.46 1.67
C SER A 1125 -119.75 -97.76 2.46
N PRO A 1126 -120.94 -98.40 2.35
CA PRO A 1126 -121.27 -99.62 3.10
C PRO A 1126 -120.44 -100.81 2.61
N LEU A 1127 -120.39 -101.90 3.40
CA LEU A 1127 -119.68 -103.11 2.98
C LEU A 1127 -120.42 -103.80 1.81
N MET A 1128 -119.89 -103.66 0.59
CA MET A 1128 -120.47 -104.20 -0.64
C MET A 1128 -119.51 -105.17 -1.34
N ASN A 1129 -120.04 -106.22 -1.97
CA ASN A 1129 -119.26 -107.16 -2.78
C ASN A 1129 -119.27 -106.80 -4.29
N THR A 1130 -118.54 -107.59 -5.09
CA THR A 1130 -118.46 -107.43 -6.57
C THR A 1130 -119.77 -107.64 -7.33
N ASP A 1131 -120.77 -108.21 -6.67
CA ASP A 1131 -122.07 -108.59 -7.24
C ASP A 1131 -123.17 -107.61 -6.79
N ASN A 1132 -122.76 -106.52 -6.11
CA ASN A 1132 -123.58 -105.49 -5.48
C ASN A 1132 -124.49 -106.00 -4.33
N ASP A 1133 -124.19 -107.13 -3.71
CA ASP A 1133 -124.77 -107.42 -2.40
C ASP A 1133 -124.13 -106.52 -1.35
N ILE A 1134 -124.96 -105.87 -0.54
CA ILE A 1134 -124.55 -105.01 0.57
C ILE A 1134 -124.80 -105.71 1.89
N LEU A 1135 -123.85 -105.63 2.82
CA LEU A 1135 -124.02 -105.94 4.25
C LEU A 1135 -124.41 -104.65 4.99
N PRO A 1136 -125.71 -104.37 5.19
CA PRO A 1136 -126.15 -103.19 5.93
C PRO A 1136 -125.72 -103.29 7.40
N ASP A 1137 -125.58 -102.13 8.05
CA ASP A 1137 -125.35 -101.98 9.50
C ASP A 1137 -124.20 -102.85 10.07
N SER A 1138 -123.21 -103.13 9.22
CA SER A 1138 -122.17 -104.15 9.46
C SER A 1138 -120.82 -103.58 9.87
N ILE A 1139 -120.54 -102.29 9.64
CA ILE A 1139 -119.43 -101.61 10.35
C ILE A 1139 -120.00 -100.92 11.59
N ILE A 1140 -119.30 -101.12 12.71
CA ILE A 1140 -119.59 -100.50 13.99
C ILE A 1140 -118.35 -99.77 14.51
N TYR A 1141 -118.54 -98.71 15.30
CA TYR A 1141 -117.53 -98.19 16.21
C TYR A 1141 -117.87 -98.70 17.62
N SER A 1142 -116.98 -99.50 18.18
CA SER A 1142 -117.12 -100.02 19.54
C SER A 1142 -116.38 -99.13 20.53
N THR A 1143 -117.03 -98.73 21.62
CA THR A 1143 -116.34 -98.07 22.74
C THR A 1143 -116.94 -98.49 24.07
N ASN A 1144 -116.09 -98.86 25.03
CA ASN A 1144 -116.51 -99.35 26.35
C ASN A 1144 -117.58 -100.48 26.30
N GLY A 1145 -117.50 -101.35 25.30
CA GLY A 1145 -118.48 -102.44 25.07
C GLY A 1145 -119.80 -102.03 24.41
N ILE A 1146 -119.98 -100.76 24.04
CA ILE A 1146 -121.14 -100.28 23.28
C ILE A 1146 -120.79 -100.29 21.78
N ASP A 1147 -121.47 -101.13 21.02
CA ASP A 1147 -121.30 -101.28 19.57
C ASP A 1147 -122.26 -100.33 18.81
N THR A 1148 -121.77 -99.18 18.35
CA THR A 1148 -122.55 -98.18 17.61
C THR A 1148 -122.39 -98.39 16.10
N VAL A 1149 -123.49 -98.50 15.34
CA VAL A 1149 -123.43 -98.64 13.87
C VAL A 1149 -122.89 -97.37 13.24
N LEU A 1150 -121.85 -97.49 12.40
CA LEU A 1150 -121.41 -96.39 11.55
C LEU A 1150 -122.25 -96.35 10.28
N ASN A 1151 -122.57 -95.13 9.86
CA ASN A 1151 -123.25 -94.78 8.63
C ASN A 1151 -122.69 -93.43 8.16
N GLU A 1152 -123.39 -92.72 7.27
CA GLU A 1152 -122.95 -91.44 6.71
C GLU A 1152 -122.85 -90.29 7.73
N GLN A 1153 -123.39 -90.45 8.95
CA GLN A 1153 -123.28 -89.49 10.05
C GLN A 1153 -121.92 -89.56 10.75
N SER A 1154 -121.33 -88.39 11.04
CA SER A 1154 -120.04 -88.25 11.74
C SER A 1154 -120.15 -88.57 13.23
N TYR A 1155 -119.40 -89.58 13.65
CA TYR A 1155 -119.19 -90.00 15.03
C TYR A 1155 -117.92 -89.32 15.60
N LEU A 1156 -118.01 -88.75 16.80
CA LEU A 1156 -116.85 -88.13 17.47
C LEU A 1156 -115.89 -89.20 17.99
N VAL A 1157 -114.59 -89.05 17.70
CA VAL A 1157 -113.55 -90.00 18.08
C VAL A 1157 -112.71 -89.50 19.26
N THR A 1158 -112.28 -88.23 19.25
CA THR A 1158 -111.42 -87.67 20.32
C THR A 1158 -111.42 -86.14 20.32
N THR A 1159 -110.96 -85.54 21.42
CA THR A 1159 -110.72 -84.10 21.58
C THR A 1159 -109.48 -83.85 22.47
N HIS A 1160 -108.74 -82.77 22.23
CA HIS A 1160 -107.44 -82.53 22.87
C HIS A 1160 -107.00 -81.06 22.79
N THR A 1161 -106.11 -80.62 23.69
CA THR A 1161 -105.41 -79.33 23.62
C THR A 1161 -103.90 -79.55 23.85
N SER A 1162 -103.06 -79.10 22.92
CA SER A 1162 -101.61 -79.28 22.97
C SER A 1162 -100.94 -78.34 23.99
N THR A 1163 -99.92 -78.80 24.72
CA THR A 1163 -99.23 -78.02 25.76
C THR A 1163 -97.91 -77.37 25.31
N ASN A 1164 -97.39 -77.75 24.16
CA ASN A 1164 -96.11 -77.33 23.59
C ASN A 1164 -96.14 -77.46 22.05
N ASN A 1165 -94.99 -77.58 21.39
CA ASN A 1165 -94.85 -77.72 19.93
C ASN A 1165 -94.61 -79.17 19.48
N GLU A 1166 -94.89 -80.16 20.33
CA GLU A 1166 -94.75 -81.60 20.02
C GLU A 1166 -96.03 -82.18 19.38
N ASP A 1167 -95.88 -83.30 18.69
CA ASP A 1167 -96.98 -83.98 17.99
C ASP A 1167 -97.75 -84.94 18.92
N VAL A 1168 -99.07 -85.07 18.70
CA VAL A 1168 -100.01 -85.85 19.54
C VAL A 1168 -100.53 -87.07 18.78
N LEU A 1169 -100.61 -88.24 19.44
CA LEU A 1169 -100.90 -89.55 18.84
C LEU A 1169 -102.04 -90.31 19.57
N PHE A 1170 -102.87 -91.06 18.82
CA PHE A 1170 -103.90 -91.96 19.36
C PHE A 1170 -103.81 -93.40 18.79
N ASP A 1171 -104.08 -94.40 19.65
CA ASP A 1171 -104.14 -95.84 19.34
C ASP A 1171 -105.39 -96.50 20.01
N TRP A 1172 -105.91 -97.62 19.49
CA TRP A 1172 -107.08 -98.34 20.03
C TRP A 1172 -106.79 -99.80 20.43
N LYS A 1173 -107.58 -100.34 21.38
CA LYS A 1173 -107.62 -101.78 21.71
C LYS A 1173 -108.33 -102.61 20.62
N ASP A 1174 -108.07 -103.91 20.55
CA ASP A 1174 -108.64 -104.83 19.53
C ASP A 1174 -110.18 -104.94 19.55
N ASP A 1175 -110.79 -104.75 20.71
CA ASP A 1175 -112.24 -104.79 20.96
C ASP A 1175 -112.92 -103.41 20.98
N GLU A 1176 -112.15 -102.34 20.87
CA GLU A 1176 -112.60 -100.95 20.71
C GLU A 1176 -112.34 -100.44 19.28
N GLY A 1177 -112.92 -99.31 18.88
CA GLY A 1177 -112.80 -98.74 17.54
C GLY A 1177 -113.59 -99.51 16.47
N ILE A 1178 -113.18 -99.38 15.21
CA ILE A 1178 -113.91 -99.92 14.04
C ILE A 1178 -113.94 -101.46 14.06
N ARG A 1179 -115.12 -102.07 14.16
CA ARG A 1179 -115.34 -103.54 14.21
C ARG A 1179 -116.42 -103.98 13.22
N LEU A 1180 -116.50 -105.29 12.95
CA LEU A 1180 -117.39 -105.86 11.92
C LEU A 1180 -118.48 -106.73 12.57
N ARG A 1181 -119.75 -106.36 12.37
CA ARG A 1181 -120.92 -107.14 12.75
C ARG A 1181 -121.47 -107.89 11.53
N VAL A 1182 -121.80 -109.17 11.68
CA VAL A 1182 -122.29 -110.02 10.58
C VAL A 1182 -123.49 -110.85 11.02
N THR A 1183 -124.56 -110.78 10.24
CA THR A 1183 -125.86 -111.44 10.52
C THR A 1183 -126.22 -112.37 9.36
N SER A 1184 -126.71 -113.58 9.66
CA SER A 1184 -127.11 -114.55 8.63
C SER A 1184 -128.41 -114.13 7.94
N GLY A 1185 -128.37 -113.94 6.62
CA GLY A 1185 -129.53 -113.56 5.81
C GLY A 1185 -129.25 -113.65 4.30
N PRO A 1186 -130.21 -113.29 3.44
CA PRO A 1186 -130.06 -113.43 1.98
C PRO A 1186 -128.95 -112.55 1.37
N ASN A 1187 -128.54 -111.49 2.06
CA ASN A 1187 -127.56 -110.50 1.57
C ASN A 1187 -126.10 -110.96 1.75
N ILE A 1188 -125.82 -111.91 2.65
CA ILE A 1188 -124.46 -112.43 2.82
C ILE A 1188 -124.22 -113.65 1.93
N LYS A 1189 -123.28 -113.53 1.00
CA LYS A 1189 -122.82 -114.63 0.14
C LYS A 1189 -121.52 -115.20 0.67
N VAL A 1190 -121.46 -116.52 0.81
CA VAL A 1190 -120.21 -117.23 1.08
C VAL A 1190 -119.23 -117.07 -0.09
N ASN A 1191 -117.93 -117.07 0.21
CA ASN A 1191 -116.84 -116.94 -0.76
C ASN A 1191 -116.85 -115.63 -1.60
N LYS A 1192 -117.50 -114.56 -1.11
CA LYS A 1192 -117.40 -113.20 -1.67
C LYS A 1192 -116.64 -112.29 -0.72
N SER A 1193 -115.87 -111.36 -1.29
CA SER A 1193 -115.16 -110.31 -0.54
C SER A 1193 -116.00 -109.03 -0.54
N TYR A 1194 -116.08 -108.36 0.60
CA TYR A 1194 -116.82 -107.12 0.79
C TYR A 1194 -115.85 -105.97 1.13
N LYS A 1195 -116.14 -104.76 0.64
CA LYS A 1195 -115.34 -103.54 0.90
C LYS A 1195 -116.26 -102.33 1.11
N GLY A 1196 -115.76 -101.33 1.83
CA GLY A 1196 -116.43 -100.07 2.15
C GLY A 1196 -115.40 -99.06 2.66
N GLU A 1197 -115.81 -97.81 2.90
CA GLU A 1197 -114.90 -96.68 3.13
C GLU A 1197 -115.29 -95.85 4.37
N LEU A 1198 -114.29 -95.20 4.97
CA LEU A 1198 -114.42 -94.28 6.11
C LEU A 1198 -113.74 -92.95 5.80
N GLU A 1199 -114.26 -91.85 6.35
CA GLU A 1199 -113.68 -90.50 6.23
C GLU A 1199 -113.30 -89.98 7.62
N TRP A 1200 -112.20 -89.21 7.70
CA TRP A 1200 -111.64 -88.61 8.90
C TRP A 1200 -111.61 -87.08 8.79
N THR A 1201 -111.79 -86.35 9.90
CA THR A 1201 -111.73 -84.88 9.91
C THR A 1201 -111.17 -84.35 11.22
N LEU A 1202 -110.18 -83.44 11.18
CA LEU A 1202 -109.72 -82.61 12.30
C LEU A 1202 -110.39 -81.24 12.22
N THR A 1203 -110.85 -80.73 13.35
CA THR A 1203 -111.39 -79.35 13.50
C THR A 1203 -110.83 -78.72 14.77
N ASN A 1204 -110.75 -77.39 14.84
CA ASN A 1204 -110.72 -76.72 16.15
C ASN A 1204 -112.07 -77.03 16.85
N ALA A 1205 -112.06 -77.24 18.17
CA ALA A 1205 -113.30 -77.30 18.95
C ALA A 1205 -114.02 -75.94 18.83
N PRO A 1206 -115.37 -75.91 18.89
CA PRO A 1206 -116.14 -75.05 18.01
C PRO A 1206 -115.90 -73.55 18.16
N ILE A 1207 -115.88 -72.91 16.97
CA ILE A 1207 -115.77 -71.48 16.64
C ILE A 1207 -116.39 -70.54 17.70
#